data_AF-A0A016TVT6-F1
#
_entry.id   AF-A0A016TVT6-F1
#
_cell.length_a   1.000
_cell.length_b   1.000
_cell.length_c   1.000
_cell.angle_alpha   90.00
_cell.angle_beta   90.00
_cell.angle_gamma   90.00
#
_symmetry.space_group_name_H-M   'P 1'
#
loop_
_entity.id
_entity.type
_entity.pdbx_description
1 polymer ?
#
loop_
_entity_poly.entity_id
_entity_poly.type
_entity_poly.pdbx_seq_one_letter_code
_entity_poly.pdbx_strand_id
1 'polypeptide(L)'
;MKKAVKWGILAAIAVAIIAAIIAVVIVFVVKKNDEGKSEPTTVEPIGPKTSAKPATGQTTKDTQKSTKPTEPPGPTPNPNGLHCLFVGDLYTFGSNAEKYQKQMELFGDIGYDFFEETPISRIGLWAYGHTKLPKKPDLSKMSNNLDEFVNDLHNMAYEYNADPLNTENAIKTINELQDDGSMVNCLVFFSARQDTYSLPKLDPANNKFKRIVAVGYNNTDLSGVVGSRGVAIKVPYYYLDGDVSTVIDAIMGREIKTTTPWTVPPRTTRRTVPTREPTTTTTEATTTKVRPSSAWKCLMVGDMTNLGPDPDRYDAEANLIGKLAYDFLHDSDGELALWAYGNTEFSKTVNDSLKTMYKTYEEFSRALNKMDYTKVANPWSSADAINAINDMYDSQNRVNCLVFFSADILGSMLPKLNPKNTKFEKIIAVGFNNANLIYIIPSYGKAFRVPFHYVEEEVTPIVNEMLASRRTTVKRTTTKPTTTTTTAPPLDEQVHCLFAGDLYNYKDDVDAYDLEADLMDAVAHDLFEVSPQSSLGLWAYGYTNFSKNPSTSLGKIRKNYKDFKGDLVGFEYIRISDPLDTEAAIKALNAMQDNGKRINCLVFFSSTKGTNGLPKINPAYLGLEKVVAVGLDSEWMLKRSRTCLRMRMFQIEDHIADLSACEIGLPSIPESEQLFYLILSSYHALVADANLNALLPSNGIAVSVPKAFLDSHVNQIVNAIRKRLAPKTTTRKPTTRVPRRPFECLFVGDLYNYGDDVDSYDWGGDLMEAVAFDLFDASPASTVSLWAYGYTNFSKNPSTSLEKMRGDYEELEGDLAGFGYVKIGDPLTTKAAIEALNAMQDPKKRINCLVFFSAAKNARELPKINPAHLGLEKIVAVGLDCPHQQQPGDRPAGVLFQSLPENLANLALEQSLSFSAPGQRKPHCLFVQDLYNYGEDIDSYELETELMDAVAYDLHVEFSKASLGLWGYGYTNHSKDPSKSLENMRQKYGEFKSDLAANGFVKINDPLTTKGAIEALNAMQDSDNRIDCLVFFSAVKKMKGLPTIEPLYLDLASIVAVGLDKANLRALVPNGAAVSVPKHFLDGDVKDIVNAIKFRP
;
A
#
# COMPACT_ATOMS: atom_id res chain seq x y z
N MET A 1 46.41 0.57 44.47
CA MET A 1 46.78 1.80 43.73
C MET A 1 46.59 1.66 42.20
N LYS A 2 45.35 1.49 41.69
CA LYS A 2 45.08 1.45 40.23
C LYS A 2 43.89 2.31 39.73
N LYS A 3 43.04 2.85 40.62
CA LYS A 3 41.94 3.76 40.23
C LYS A 3 42.34 5.24 40.14
N ALA A 4 43.25 5.72 41.01
CA ALA A 4 43.69 7.13 41.00
C ALA A 4 44.47 7.54 39.73
N VAL A 5 45.25 6.62 39.14
CA VAL A 5 46.08 6.90 37.96
C VAL A 5 45.23 7.12 36.69
N LYS A 6 44.08 6.44 36.54
CA LYS A 6 43.20 6.60 35.38
C LYS A 6 42.55 7.99 35.30
N TRP A 7 42.17 8.58 36.44
CA TRP A 7 41.56 9.91 36.48
C TRP A 7 42.57 11.04 36.22
N GLY A 8 43.83 10.89 36.68
CA GLY A 8 44.89 11.86 36.37
C GLY A 8 45.22 11.95 34.87
N ILE A 9 45.19 10.83 34.16
CA ILE A 9 45.45 10.78 32.71
C ILE A 9 44.31 11.43 31.91
N LEU A 10 43.04 11.16 32.29
CA LEU A 10 41.88 11.81 31.65
C LEU A 10 41.86 13.32 31.87
N ALA A 11 42.20 13.80 33.08
CA ALA A 11 42.32 15.22 33.36
C ALA A 11 43.44 15.90 32.53
N ALA A 12 44.60 15.25 32.38
CA ALA A 12 45.70 15.76 31.57
C ALA A 12 45.34 15.87 30.07
N ILE A 13 44.60 14.88 29.54
CA ILE A 13 44.13 14.89 28.15
C ILE A 13 43.10 16.01 27.94
N ALA A 14 42.16 16.21 28.86
CA ALA A 14 41.18 17.30 28.78
C ALA A 14 41.86 18.68 28.79
N VAL A 15 42.85 18.90 29.65
CA VAL A 15 43.63 20.15 29.71
C VAL A 15 44.42 20.37 28.42
N ALA A 16 45.02 19.33 27.83
CA ALA A 16 45.74 19.43 26.56
C ALA A 16 44.82 19.81 25.38
N ILE A 17 43.60 19.24 25.32
CA ILE A 17 42.59 19.57 24.31
C ILE A 17 42.12 21.02 24.46
N ILE A 18 41.84 21.47 25.68
CA ILE A 18 41.44 22.86 25.96
C ILE A 18 42.57 23.84 25.58
N ALA A 19 43.82 23.52 25.90
CA ALA A 19 44.97 24.34 25.51
C ALA A 19 45.15 24.43 23.98
N ALA A 20 44.93 23.33 23.25
CA ALA A 20 44.98 23.31 21.79
C ALA A 20 43.86 24.18 21.17
N ILE A 21 42.63 24.10 21.71
CA ILE A 21 41.50 24.94 21.28
C ILE A 21 41.80 26.43 21.53
N ILE A 22 42.33 26.78 22.70
CA ILE A 22 42.73 28.17 23.03
C ILE A 22 43.82 28.66 22.08
N ALA A 23 44.81 27.83 21.74
CA ALA A 23 45.85 28.19 20.78
C ALA A 23 45.29 28.45 19.37
N VAL A 24 44.35 27.62 18.88
CA VAL A 24 43.68 27.83 17.59
C VAL A 24 42.84 29.11 17.59
N VAL A 25 42.13 29.40 18.68
CA VAL A 25 41.35 30.64 18.83
C VAL A 25 42.27 31.88 18.83
N ILE A 26 43.41 31.83 19.53
CA ILE A 26 44.38 32.94 19.52
C ILE A 26 44.95 33.17 18.12
N VAL A 27 45.27 32.11 17.35
CA VAL A 27 45.72 32.23 15.96
C VAL A 27 44.66 32.85 15.05
N PHE A 28 43.37 32.51 15.24
CA PHE A 28 42.26 33.11 14.49
C PHE A 28 41.96 34.57 14.88
N VAL A 29 42.17 34.96 16.14
CA VAL A 29 41.99 36.34 16.61
C VAL A 29 43.13 37.24 16.15
N VAL A 30 44.38 36.76 16.18
CA VAL A 30 45.55 37.54 15.73
C VAL A 30 45.52 37.81 14.21
N LYS A 31 44.95 36.92 13.40
CA LYS A 31 44.92 37.07 11.93
C LYS A 31 43.82 38.01 11.38
N LYS A 32 43.09 38.74 12.25
CA LYS A 32 41.92 39.56 11.84
C LYS A 32 42.05 41.06 12.10
N ASN A 33 43.20 41.56 12.55
CA ASN A 33 43.37 42.96 13.00
C ASN A 33 44.37 43.82 12.21
N ASP A 34 45.08 43.28 11.22
CA ASP A 34 45.95 44.08 10.35
C ASP A 34 45.30 44.34 8.99
N GLU A 35 44.62 45.49 8.86
CA GLU A 35 44.79 46.44 7.75
C GLU A 35 43.88 47.67 7.92
N GLY A 36 44.48 48.85 8.20
CA GLY A 36 43.82 50.15 7.92
C GLY A 36 44.00 51.28 8.95
N LYS A 37 44.98 52.17 8.73
CA LYS A 37 44.79 53.65 8.71
C LYS A 37 46.06 54.45 8.31
N SER A 38 45.87 55.35 7.32
CA SER A 38 46.41 56.73 7.12
C SER A 38 47.44 57.29 8.12
N GLU A 39 48.43 58.15 7.78
CA GLU A 39 48.56 59.31 6.83
C GLU A 39 50.04 59.86 6.91
N PRO A 40 50.50 61.06 6.40
CA PRO A 40 50.08 61.99 5.33
C PRO A 40 51.21 62.59 4.41
N THR A 41 50.80 63.40 3.40
CA THR A 41 51.51 64.56 2.75
C THR A 41 52.82 64.45 1.89
N THR A 42 52.64 64.59 0.56
CA THR A 42 53.16 65.66 -0.35
C THR A 42 54.66 66.02 -0.47
N VAL A 43 55.19 66.06 -1.72
CA VAL A 43 55.91 67.20 -2.38
C VAL A 43 56.20 66.90 -3.88
N GLU A 44 56.08 67.94 -4.73
CA GLU A 44 56.30 68.04 -6.20
C GLU A 44 57.81 68.33 -6.55
N PRO A 45 58.27 68.72 -7.78
CA PRO A 45 57.66 68.82 -9.13
C PRO A 45 58.56 68.27 -10.29
N ILE A 46 58.13 68.49 -11.56
CA ILE A 46 58.90 69.07 -12.72
C ILE A 46 58.34 68.55 -14.08
N GLY A 47 57.84 69.48 -14.93
CA GLY A 47 57.54 69.23 -16.36
C GLY A 47 58.63 69.82 -17.28
N PRO A 48 58.33 70.37 -18.48
CA PRO A 48 57.15 70.23 -19.35
C PRO A 48 57.53 70.00 -20.86
N LYS A 49 56.54 70.03 -21.78
CA LYS A 49 56.55 70.38 -23.25
C LYS A 49 55.61 69.45 -24.06
N THR A 50 54.85 69.85 -25.08
CA THR A 50 54.36 71.15 -25.61
C THR A 50 53.14 70.89 -26.55
N SER A 51 52.16 71.81 -26.59
CA SER A 51 51.20 72.19 -27.66
C SER A 51 51.24 71.50 -29.06
N ALA A 52 50.16 71.34 -29.84
CA ALA A 52 48.81 71.96 -29.76
C ALA A 52 47.67 71.19 -30.49
N LYS A 53 46.43 71.58 -30.14
CA LYS A 53 45.10 71.44 -30.80
C LYS A 53 45.09 72.00 -32.27
N PRO A 54 43.99 71.92 -33.11
CA PRO A 54 42.57 71.79 -32.72
C PRO A 54 41.58 70.99 -33.62
N ALA A 55 40.52 70.45 -32.98
CA ALA A 55 39.07 70.52 -33.34
C ALA A 55 38.29 69.38 -32.65
N THR A 56 37.00 69.42 -32.26
CA THR A 56 36.02 70.45 -31.84
C THR A 56 34.85 69.69 -31.14
N GLY A 57 34.15 70.28 -30.16
CA GLY A 57 32.95 69.69 -29.52
C GLY A 57 33.27 68.72 -28.35
N GLN A 58 33.27 69.11 -27.06
CA GLN A 58 32.22 69.71 -26.22
C GLN A 58 31.22 68.67 -25.64
N THR A 59 31.62 68.11 -24.49
CA THR A 59 30.79 67.70 -23.33
C THR A 59 29.65 66.70 -23.56
N THR A 60 29.95 65.41 -23.41
CA THR A 60 28.95 64.36 -23.17
C THR A 60 28.69 64.14 -21.67
N LYS A 61 27.42 64.23 -21.26
CA LYS A 61 26.87 63.46 -20.12
C LYS A 61 26.13 62.24 -20.66
N ASP A 62 26.23 61.13 -19.94
CA ASP A 62 25.29 60.02 -19.81
C ASP A 62 24.52 59.54 -21.06
N THR A 63 24.97 58.43 -21.65
CA THR A 63 24.14 57.25 -22.04
C THR A 63 25.08 56.16 -22.58
N GLN A 64 25.50 55.20 -21.74
CA GLN A 64 26.31 54.08 -22.24
C GLN A 64 25.43 52.96 -22.82
N LYS A 65 25.15 53.15 -24.10
CA LYS A 65 24.59 52.23 -25.10
C LYS A 65 24.80 50.74 -24.79
N SER A 66 23.70 49.99 -24.71
CA SER A 66 23.69 48.53 -24.73
C SER A 66 24.40 47.99 -25.98
N THR A 67 25.52 47.29 -25.77
CA THR A 67 26.03 46.31 -26.73
C THR A 67 25.27 45.01 -26.52
N LYS A 68 24.37 44.69 -27.47
CA LYS A 68 23.66 43.40 -27.55
C LYS A 68 24.69 42.26 -27.36
N PRO A 69 24.54 41.40 -26.32
CA PRO A 69 25.30 40.16 -26.26
C PRO A 69 25.04 39.36 -27.53
N THR A 70 26.10 38.87 -28.18
CA THR A 70 25.95 38.04 -29.36
C THR A 70 25.19 36.78 -28.96
N GLU A 71 24.07 36.56 -29.65
CA GLU A 71 23.18 35.42 -29.49
C GLU A 71 23.99 34.12 -29.60
N PRO A 72 23.81 33.14 -28.67
CA PRO A 72 24.34 31.80 -28.88
C PRO A 72 23.86 31.25 -30.22
N PRO A 73 24.65 30.43 -30.93
CA PRO A 73 24.24 29.92 -32.24
C PRO A 73 22.92 29.16 -32.12
N GLY A 74 21.91 29.63 -32.87
CA GLY A 74 20.60 29.00 -32.93
C GLY A 74 20.67 27.54 -33.37
N PRO A 75 19.59 26.76 -33.15
CA PRO A 75 19.59 25.31 -33.29
C PRO A 75 19.92 24.90 -34.73
N THR A 76 21.18 24.56 -34.95
CA THR A 76 21.68 23.99 -36.19
C THR A 76 21.80 22.49 -35.94
N PRO A 77 21.05 21.62 -36.64
CA PRO A 77 21.16 20.17 -36.47
C PRO A 77 22.63 19.74 -36.62
N ASN A 78 23.18 19.05 -35.62
CA ASN A 78 24.57 18.63 -35.65
C ASN A 78 24.69 17.44 -36.64
N PRO A 79 25.37 17.60 -37.79
CA PRO A 79 25.40 16.57 -38.83
C PRO A 79 26.09 15.27 -38.41
N ASN A 80 26.80 15.28 -37.27
CA ASN A 80 27.54 14.14 -36.72
C ASN A 80 26.92 13.57 -35.42
N GLY A 81 25.74 14.05 -34.98
CA GLY A 81 25.12 13.62 -33.73
C GLY A 81 25.75 14.19 -32.45
N LEU A 82 25.04 14.06 -31.32
CA LEU A 82 25.56 14.38 -30.00
C LEU A 82 26.25 13.15 -29.42
N HIS A 83 27.45 13.30 -28.89
CA HIS A 83 28.13 12.22 -28.17
C HIS A 83 28.26 12.70 -26.73
N CYS A 84 27.31 12.28 -25.90
CA CYS A 84 27.14 12.76 -24.53
C CYS A 84 27.83 11.82 -23.53
N LEU A 85 28.64 12.37 -22.62
CA LEU A 85 29.06 11.67 -21.42
C LEU A 85 28.04 11.95 -20.31
N PHE A 86 27.34 10.91 -19.84
CA PHE A 86 26.43 10.97 -18.70
C PHE A 86 27.22 10.61 -17.44
N VAL A 87 27.18 11.48 -16.42
CA VAL A 87 27.95 11.32 -15.18
C VAL A 87 27.03 11.22 -13.96
N GLY A 88 27.01 10.07 -13.30
CA GLY A 88 26.23 9.79 -12.08
C GLY A 88 26.97 10.06 -10.77
N ASP A 89 26.26 10.64 -9.80
CA ASP A 89 26.73 10.98 -8.45
C ASP A 89 26.25 9.94 -7.42
N LEU A 90 26.97 8.83 -7.34
CA LEU A 90 26.67 7.77 -6.40
C LEU A 90 27.28 8.04 -5.01
N TYR A 91 28.31 8.90 -4.93
CA TYR A 91 28.95 9.28 -3.67
C TYR A 91 27.97 9.88 -2.67
N THR A 92 27.10 10.79 -3.13
CA THR A 92 26.14 11.51 -2.26
C THR A 92 25.10 10.58 -1.63
N PHE A 93 24.83 9.41 -2.21
CA PHE A 93 23.85 8.46 -1.71
C PHE A 93 24.39 7.52 -0.62
N GLY A 94 25.70 7.49 -0.37
CA GLY A 94 26.31 6.61 0.63
C GLY A 94 26.01 5.14 0.33
N SER A 95 25.50 4.40 1.32
CA SER A 95 25.14 2.98 1.21
C SER A 95 23.66 2.71 0.90
N ASN A 96 22.85 3.74 0.62
CA ASN A 96 21.44 3.56 0.28
C ASN A 96 21.32 3.11 -1.19
N ALA A 97 21.18 1.80 -1.43
CA ALA A 97 21.11 1.23 -2.78
C ALA A 97 19.85 1.61 -3.57
N GLU A 98 18.75 1.94 -2.89
CA GLU A 98 17.51 2.39 -3.54
C GLU A 98 17.71 3.71 -4.31
N LYS A 99 18.48 4.64 -3.75
CA LYS A 99 18.83 5.90 -4.42
C LYS A 99 19.69 5.71 -5.68
N TYR A 100 20.44 4.61 -5.75
CA TYR A 100 21.19 4.23 -6.95
C TYR A 100 20.22 3.75 -8.01
N GLN A 101 19.23 2.92 -7.63
CA GLN A 101 18.15 2.47 -8.51
C GLN A 101 17.35 3.66 -9.08
N LYS A 102 16.95 4.62 -8.23
CA LYS A 102 16.22 5.83 -8.67
C LYS A 102 17.03 6.73 -9.61
N GLN A 103 18.34 6.80 -9.46
CA GLN A 103 19.19 7.51 -10.43
C GLN A 103 19.36 6.73 -11.75
N MET A 104 19.37 5.38 -11.73
CA MET A 104 19.36 4.57 -12.94
C MET A 104 18.05 4.70 -13.72
N GLU A 105 16.90 4.77 -13.04
CA GLU A 105 15.59 5.04 -13.66
C GLU A 105 15.63 6.37 -14.44
N LEU A 106 16.05 7.48 -13.80
CA LEU A 106 16.16 8.80 -14.45
C LEU A 106 17.10 8.78 -15.66
N PHE A 107 18.22 8.04 -15.58
CA PHE A 107 19.14 7.91 -16.70
C PHE A 107 18.49 7.13 -17.85
N GLY A 108 17.75 6.06 -17.56
CA GLY A 108 17.02 5.26 -18.56
C GLY A 108 16.01 6.08 -19.34
N ASP A 109 15.18 6.87 -18.65
CA ASP A 109 14.15 7.71 -19.28
C ASP A 109 14.76 8.81 -20.17
N ILE A 110 15.82 9.48 -19.69
CA ILE A 110 16.56 10.46 -20.51
C ILE A 110 17.26 9.75 -21.69
N GLY A 111 17.77 8.53 -21.49
CA GLY A 111 18.36 7.72 -22.55
C GLY A 111 17.35 7.40 -23.66
N TYR A 112 16.12 7.01 -23.28
CA TYR A 112 15.04 6.70 -24.21
C TYR A 112 14.74 7.90 -25.13
N ASP A 113 14.40 9.06 -24.57
CA ASP A 113 14.09 10.27 -25.33
C ASP A 113 15.28 10.75 -26.17
N PHE A 114 16.50 10.66 -25.64
CA PHE A 114 17.71 11.11 -26.34
C PHE A 114 18.01 10.31 -27.62
N PHE A 115 17.85 8.99 -27.57
CA PHE A 115 18.05 8.12 -28.74
C PHE A 115 16.88 8.20 -29.74
N GLU A 116 15.64 8.44 -29.28
CA GLU A 116 14.50 8.71 -30.18
C GLU A 116 14.71 10.03 -30.94
N GLU A 117 15.05 11.12 -30.25
CA GLU A 117 15.26 12.42 -30.89
C GLU A 117 16.51 12.48 -31.77
N THR A 118 17.57 11.72 -31.45
CA THR A 118 18.84 11.77 -32.18
C THR A 118 19.47 10.40 -32.47
N PRO A 119 18.96 9.61 -33.44
CA PRO A 119 19.41 8.23 -33.70
C PRO A 119 20.86 8.04 -34.19
N ILE A 120 21.62 9.12 -34.42
CA ILE A 120 23.06 9.09 -34.75
C ILE A 120 23.96 9.51 -33.57
N SER A 121 23.34 9.82 -32.43
CA SER A 121 24.01 10.18 -31.19
C SER A 121 24.52 8.96 -30.43
N ARG A 122 25.31 9.20 -29.39
CA ARG A 122 25.85 8.16 -28.50
C ARG A 122 25.84 8.65 -27.06
N ILE A 123 25.69 7.73 -26.11
CA ILE A 123 25.87 8.01 -24.68
C ILE A 123 27.04 7.19 -24.17
N GLY A 124 28.03 7.83 -23.54
CA GLY A 124 29.02 7.17 -22.70
C GLY A 124 28.59 7.31 -21.25
N LEU A 125 28.70 6.24 -20.47
CA LEU A 125 28.32 6.24 -19.06
C LEU A 125 29.54 6.27 -18.14
N TRP A 126 29.49 7.10 -17.11
CA TRP A 126 30.41 7.05 -15.99
C TRP A 126 29.68 7.40 -14.70
N ALA A 127 30.04 6.79 -13.58
CA ALA A 127 29.54 7.20 -12.27
C ALA A 127 30.65 7.09 -11.23
N TYR A 128 30.57 7.90 -10.19
CA TYR A 128 31.59 8.00 -9.15
C TYR A 128 30.97 7.86 -7.75
N GLY A 129 31.72 7.28 -6.81
CA GLY A 129 31.26 7.01 -5.45
C GLY A 129 31.56 5.58 -5.02
N HIS A 130 30.59 4.93 -4.37
CA HIS A 130 30.66 3.51 -4.01
C HIS A 130 30.18 2.64 -5.18
N THR A 131 31.05 2.47 -6.19
CA THR A 131 30.82 1.66 -7.39
C THR A 131 32.12 0.96 -7.82
N LYS A 132 31.99 -0.09 -8.65
CA LYS A 132 33.10 -0.74 -9.37
C LYS A 132 33.67 0.08 -10.54
N LEU A 133 32.96 1.11 -11.00
CA LEU A 133 33.40 1.91 -12.14
C LEU A 133 34.76 2.60 -11.88
N PRO A 134 35.62 2.73 -12.91
CA PRO A 134 36.96 3.29 -12.75
C PRO A 134 36.91 4.75 -12.29
N LYS A 135 37.93 5.22 -11.56
CA LYS A 135 38.04 6.62 -11.09
C LYS A 135 38.20 7.68 -12.20
N LYS A 136 38.18 7.28 -13.48
CA LYS A 136 38.15 8.16 -14.66
C LYS A 136 37.24 7.54 -15.73
N PRO A 137 36.48 8.34 -16.51
CA PRO A 137 35.63 7.83 -17.59
C PRO A 137 36.48 7.26 -18.74
N ASP A 138 35.99 6.20 -19.37
CA ASP A 138 36.57 5.60 -20.58
C ASP A 138 35.82 6.11 -21.82
N LEU A 139 36.32 7.18 -22.43
CA LEU A 139 35.67 7.84 -23.56
C LEU A 139 35.64 7.00 -24.85
N SER A 140 36.32 5.83 -24.87
CA SER A 140 36.24 4.89 -25.99
C SER A 140 34.99 4.00 -25.94
N LYS A 141 34.31 3.96 -24.79
CA LYS A 141 33.08 3.20 -24.57
C LYS A 141 31.88 4.14 -24.60
N MET A 142 31.15 4.08 -25.70
CA MET A 142 29.87 4.77 -25.84
C MET A 142 28.86 3.86 -26.50
N SER A 143 27.69 3.76 -25.90
CA SER A 143 26.53 3.06 -26.40
C SER A 143 25.95 3.78 -27.61
N ASN A 144 25.65 3.02 -28.66
CA ASN A 144 25.17 3.52 -29.95
C ASN A 144 23.63 3.53 -30.06
N ASN A 145 22.95 2.99 -29.05
CA ASN A 145 21.51 2.82 -28.96
C ASN A 145 21.11 2.65 -27.48
N LEU A 146 19.81 2.67 -27.23
CA LEU A 146 19.23 2.51 -25.89
C LEU A 146 19.63 1.18 -25.25
N ASP A 147 19.58 0.08 -26.00
CA ASP A 147 19.86 -1.27 -25.53
C ASP A 147 21.29 -1.39 -24.95
N GLU A 148 22.29 -0.90 -25.69
CA GLU A 148 23.69 -0.83 -25.21
C GLU A 148 23.80 0.06 -23.96
N PHE A 149 23.08 1.20 -23.92
CA PHE A 149 23.16 2.16 -22.82
C PHE A 149 22.55 1.62 -21.53
N VAL A 150 21.41 0.95 -21.62
CA VAL A 150 20.76 0.27 -20.50
C VAL A 150 21.62 -0.86 -19.95
N ASN A 151 22.30 -1.61 -20.81
CA ASN A 151 23.29 -2.60 -20.37
C ASN A 151 24.46 -1.94 -19.61
N ASP A 152 24.90 -0.75 -20.03
CA ASP A 152 25.89 0.04 -19.29
C ASP A 152 25.35 0.51 -17.92
N LEU A 153 24.06 0.91 -17.82
CA LEU A 153 23.43 1.36 -16.56
C LEU A 153 23.50 0.34 -15.43
N HIS A 154 23.41 -0.97 -15.71
CA HIS A 154 23.54 -2.01 -14.67
C HIS A 154 24.88 -1.97 -13.90
N ASN A 155 25.91 -1.29 -14.42
CA ASN A 155 27.19 -1.08 -13.72
C ASN A 155 27.13 0.04 -12.65
N MET A 156 26.01 0.76 -12.53
CA MET A 156 25.79 1.79 -11.50
C MET A 156 25.27 1.23 -10.16
N ALA A 157 25.20 -0.09 -9.97
CA ALA A 157 24.81 -0.68 -8.70
C ALA A 157 25.72 -0.27 -7.52
N TYR A 158 25.14 -0.19 -6.30
CA TYR A 158 25.90 0.09 -5.07
C TYR A 158 26.90 -1.01 -4.76
N GLU A 159 28.18 -0.64 -4.62
CA GLU A 159 29.20 -1.54 -4.11
C GLU A 159 30.16 -0.82 -3.15
N TYR A 160 30.31 -1.40 -1.95
CA TYR A 160 31.16 -0.83 -0.91
C TYR A 160 32.61 -0.66 -1.39
N ASN A 161 33.01 0.60 -1.48
CA ASN A 161 34.36 1.04 -1.79
C ASN A 161 34.93 1.80 -0.59
N ALA A 162 36.14 1.42 -0.14
CA ALA A 162 36.83 2.02 1.01
C ALA A 162 37.53 3.36 0.68
N ASP A 163 37.72 3.67 -0.60
CA ASP A 163 38.25 4.95 -1.09
C ASP A 163 37.35 5.45 -2.25
N PRO A 164 36.09 5.82 -1.97
CA PRO A 164 35.13 6.25 -2.97
C PRO A 164 35.50 7.64 -3.53
N LEU A 165 35.39 7.83 -4.84
CA LEU A 165 35.64 9.14 -5.46
C LEU A 165 34.50 10.10 -5.11
N ASN A 166 34.84 11.30 -4.60
CA ASN A 166 33.85 12.31 -4.19
C ASN A 166 33.52 13.32 -5.31
N THR A 167 32.41 14.06 -5.15
CA THR A 167 31.89 15.06 -6.10
C THR A 167 32.94 16.07 -6.57
N GLU A 168 33.75 16.60 -5.65
CA GLU A 168 34.80 17.60 -5.97
C GLU A 168 35.87 17.01 -6.88
N ASN A 169 36.37 15.82 -6.54
CA ASN A 169 37.42 15.13 -7.31
C ASN A 169 36.88 14.58 -8.63
N ALA A 170 35.58 14.24 -8.71
CA ALA A 170 34.91 13.92 -9.95
C ALA A 170 34.85 15.14 -10.90
N ILE A 171 34.44 16.31 -10.41
CA ILE A 171 34.44 17.55 -11.23
C ILE A 171 35.85 17.91 -11.70
N LYS A 172 36.88 17.79 -10.84
CA LYS A 172 38.29 17.95 -11.24
C LYS A 172 38.69 16.98 -12.35
N THR A 173 38.32 15.71 -12.22
CA THR A 173 38.58 14.68 -13.24
C THR A 173 37.90 14.99 -14.57
N ILE A 174 36.65 15.47 -14.55
CA ILE A 174 35.91 15.91 -15.75
C ILE A 174 36.58 17.14 -16.38
N ASN A 175 37.03 18.09 -15.56
CA ASN A 175 37.66 19.31 -16.03
C ASN A 175 39.00 19.06 -16.76
N GLU A 176 39.72 18.02 -16.34
CA GLU A 176 41.01 17.59 -16.90
C GLU A 176 40.89 16.64 -18.11
N LEU A 177 39.68 16.31 -18.58
CA LEU A 177 39.49 15.38 -19.71
C LEU A 177 40.11 15.92 -21.00
N GLN A 178 41.03 15.14 -21.57
CA GLN A 178 41.65 15.38 -22.86
C GLN A 178 40.96 14.53 -23.93
N ASP A 179 40.08 15.16 -24.68
CA ASP A 179 39.52 14.67 -25.95
C ASP A 179 39.63 15.81 -26.96
N ASP A 180 39.87 15.50 -28.24
CA ASP A 180 39.98 16.51 -29.30
C ASP A 180 38.62 16.88 -29.93
N GLY A 181 37.53 16.35 -29.35
CA GLY A 181 36.16 16.46 -29.82
C GLY A 181 35.76 15.34 -30.79
N SER A 182 36.61 14.31 -30.97
CA SER A 182 36.30 13.14 -31.81
C SER A 182 35.43 12.11 -31.10
N MET A 183 35.57 11.94 -29.78
CA MET A 183 34.78 10.97 -29.01
C MET A 183 33.59 11.63 -28.32
N VAL A 184 33.78 12.73 -27.60
CA VAL A 184 32.71 13.33 -26.78
C VAL A 184 32.55 14.82 -27.08
N ASN A 185 31.31 15.23 -27.36
CA ASN A 185 30.96 16.63 -27.68
C ASN A 185 29.82 17.19 -26.81
N CYS A 186 29.35 16.43 -25.83
CA CYS A 186 28.26 16.76 -24.91
C CYS A 186 28.58 16.19 -23.51
N LEU A 187 28.21 16.91 -22.45
CA LEU A 187 28.37 16.49 -21.06
C LEU A 187 27.03 16.68 -20.33
N VAL A 188 26.56 15.63 -19.64
CA VAL A 188 25.40 15.68 -18.75
C VAL A 188 25.84 15.19 -17.37
N PHE A 189 26.00 16.12 -16.43
CA PHE A 189 26.49 15.86 -15.09
C PHE A 189 25.33 15.88 -14.09
N PHE A 190 25.08 14.76 -13.42
CA PHE A 190 24.04 14.64 -12.42
C PHE A 190 24.66 14.71 -11.02
N SER A 191 24.05 15.47 -10.10
CA SER A 191 24.42 15.42 -8.69
C SER A 191 23.23 15.71 -7.78
N ALA A 192 23.19 15.01 -6.65
CA ALA A 192 22.18 15.20 -5.58
C ALA A 192 22.75 15.95 -4.36
N ARG A 193 23.94 16.55 -4.50
CA ARG A 193 24.70 17.13 -3.39
C ARG A 193 24.16 18.51 -2.99
N GLN A 194 23.51 18.57 -1.83
CA GLN A 194 22.86 19.79 -1.32
C GLN A 194 23.84 20.95 -1.03
N ASP A 195 25.04 20.69 -0.49
CA ASP A 195 26.08 21.74 -0.39
C ASP A 195 26.90 21.84 -1.68
N THR A 196 26.52 22.82 -2.50
CA THR A 196 27.18 23.13 -3.78
C THR A 196 28.17 24.29 -3.71
N TYR A 197 28.22 25.05 -2.61
CA TYR A 197 29.11 26.21 -2.45
C TYR A 197 30.59 25.82 -2.36
N SER A 198 30.87 24.63 -1.83
CA SER A 198 32.21 24.05 -1.69
C SER A 198 32.74 23.39 -2.97
N LEU A 199 31.92 23.25 -4.02
CA LEU A 199 32.30 22.54 -5.25
C LEU A 199 33.08 23.44 -6.22
N PRO A 200 34.11 22.89 -6.92
CA PRO A 200 34.79 23.60 -7.99
C PRO A 200 33.85 23.80 -9.20
N LYS A 201 34.12 24.81 -10.02
CA LYS A 201 33.35 25.04 -11.24
C LYS A 201 33.47 23.86 -12.21
N LEU A 202 32.35 23.35 -12.71
CA LEU A 202 32.29 22.39 -13.80
C LEU A 202 32.43 23.15 -15.14
N ASP A 203 33.66 23.19 -15.65
CA ASP A 203 34.02 23.88 -16.89
C ASP A 203 35.15 23.13 -17.60
N PRO A 204 34.85 22.10 -18.42
CA PRO A 204 35.85 21.22 -19.02
C PRO A 204 36.87 21.95 -19.88
N ALA A 205 38.17 21.75 -19.65
CA ALA A 205 39.23 22.43 -20.41
C ALA A 205 39.13 22.16 -21.93
N ASN A 206 38.53 21.03 -22.33
CA ASN A 206 38.12 20.76 -23.69
C ASN A 206 37.04 21.76 -24.18
N ASN A 207 37.40 22.62 -25.13
CA ASN A 207 36.50 23.60 -25.73
C ASN A 207 35.54 23.03 -26.80
N LYS A 208 35.60 21.71 -27.07
CA LYS A 208 34.78 21.01 -28.06
C LYS A 208 33.44 20.50 -27.53
N PHE A 209 33.23 20.51 -26.21
CA PHE A 209 31.90 20.33 -25.62
C PHE A 209 30.96 21.44 -26.13
N LYS A 210 30.02 21.04 -27.01
CA LYS A 210 28.97 21.90 -27.58
C LYS A 210 27.81 22.10 -26.60
N ARG A 211 27.63 21.15 -25.68
CA ARG A 211 26.56 21.10 -24.68
C ARG A 211 27.15 20.67 -23.34
N ILE A 212 26.84 21.42 -22.29
CA ILE A 212 27.16 21.08 -20.90
C ILE A 212 25.87 21.30 -20.11
N VAL A 213 25.31 20.24 -19.56
CA VAL A 213 24.08 20.26 -18.75
C VAL A 213 24.44 19.74 -17.36
N ALA A 214 24.07 20.49 -16.33
CA ALA A 214 24.21 20.11 -14.93
C ALA A 214 22.82 19.85 -14.35
N VAL A 215 22.49 18.58 -14.13
CA VAL A 215 21.20 18.12 -13.60
C VAL A 215 21.31 17.98 -12.08
N GLY A 216 20.74 18.93 -11.36
CA GLY A 216 20.60 18.89 -9.91
C GLY A 216 19.45 17.98 -9.53
N TYR A 217 19.75 16.70 -9.32
CA TYR A 217 18.78 15.71 -8.85
C TYR A 217 18.43 15.96 -7.38
N ASN A 218 17.24 15.52 -6.96
CA ASN A 218 16.66 15.91 -5.67
C ASN A 218 16.73 17.44 -5.42
N ASN A 219 16.25 18.22 -6.39
CA ASN A 219 16.15 19.69 -6.36
C ASN A 219 17.47 20.47 -6.14
N THR A 220 18.62 19.80 -6.22
CA THR A 220 19.96 20.38 -5.98
C THR A 220 20.25 21.61 -6.86
N ASP A 221 20.82 22.68 -6.30
CA ASP A 221 21.18 23.87 -7.08
C ASP A 221 22.61 23.86 -7.62
N LEU A 222 22.77 23.36 -8.85
CA LEU A 222 24.04 23.34 -9.58
C LEU A 222 24.33 24.63 -10.37
N SER A 223 23.51 25.69 -10.29
CA SER A 223 23.78 26.96 -11.00
C SER A 223 25.07 27.63 -10.51
N GLY A 224 25.36 27.50 -9.21
CA GLY A 224 26.64 27.90 -8.61
C GLY A 224 27.84 27.05 -9.07
N VAL A 225 27.61 25.84 -9.57
CA VAL A 225 28.66 24.87 -9.95
C VAL A 225 28.97 24.91 -11.44
N VAL A 226 27.97 25.03 -12.31
CA VAL A 226 28.18 25.01 -13.76
C VAL A 226 28.96 26.25 -14.23
N GLY A 227 29.89 26.05 -15.17
CA GLY A 227 30.61 27.14 -15.86
C GLY A 227 29.71 27.93 -16.81
N SER A 228 30.18 29.08 -17.30
CA SER A 228 29.40 29.99 -18.17
C SER A 228 29.02 29.42 -19.55
N ARG A 229 29.57 28.25 -19.91
CA ARG A 229 29.25 27.51 -21.14
C ARG A 229 28.14 26.46 -20.97
N GLY A 230 27.71 26.21 -19.74
CA GLY A 230 26.71 25.19 -19.43
C GLY A 230 25.42 25.74 -18.84
N VAL A 231 24.43 24.85 -18.71
CA VAL A 231 23.10 25.16 -18.16
C VAL A 231 22.83 24.24 -16.98
N ALA A 232 22.27 24.80 -15.90
CA ALA A 232 21.82 24.02 -14.75
C ALA A 232 20.29 23.85 -14.77
N ILE A 233 19.83 22.65 -14.43
CA ILE A 233 18.42 22.27 -14.31
C ILE A 233 18.23 21.61 -12.96
N LYS A 234 17.09 21.85 -12.31
CA LYS A 234 16.69 21.12 -11.10
C LYS A 234 15.68 20.05 -11.49
N VAL A 235 15.89 18.85 -11.00
CA VAL A 235 14.98 17.71 -11.17
C VAL A 235 14.60 17.21 -9.77
N PRO A 236 13.30 17.09 -9.43
CA PRO A 236 12.87 16.54 -8.15
C PRO A 236 13.37 15.11 -7.92
N TYR A 237 13.30 14.60 -6.69
CA TYR A 237 13.63 13.20 -6.41
C TYR A 237 12.65 12.25 -7.12
N TYR A 238 11.35 12.54 -6.99
CA TYR A 238 10.27 11.95 -7.78
C TYR A 238 10.00 12.84 -9.00
N TYR A 239 10.71 12.56 -10.09
CA TYR A 239 10.61 13.31 -11.34
C TYR A 239 9.43 12.82 -12.20
N LEU A 240 8.93 13.68 -13.08
CA LEU A 240 7.88 13.37 -14.06
C LEU A 240 8.42 13.42 -15.49
N ASP A 241 7.68 12.90 -16.48
CA ASP A 241 7.99 13.00 -17.92
C ASP A 241 8.32 14.43 -18.38
N GLY A 242 7.72 15.44 -17.74
CA GLY A 242 7.99 16.86 -18.01
C GLY A 242 9.37 17.35 -17.53
N ASP A 243 9.93 16.74 -16.48
CA ASP A 243 11.28 17.02 -16.01
C ASP A 243 12.31 16.33 -16.91
N VAL A 244 12.05 15.09 -17.35
CA VAL A 244 12.82 14.38 -18.39
C VAL A 244 12.85 15.21 -19.68
N SER A 245 11.68 15.64 -20.16
CA SER A 245 11.54 16.53 -21.33
C SER A 245 12.36 17.83 -21.16
N THR A 246 12.40 18.40 -19.95
CA THR A 246 13.18 19.61 -19.65
C THR A 246 14.69 19.37 -19.74
N VAL A 247 15.16 18.21 -19.28
CA VAL A 247 16.57 17.80 -19.43
C VAL A 247 16.92 17.55 -20.90
N ILE A 248 16.06 16.88 -21.65
CA ILE A 248 16.21 16.66 -23.10
C ILE A 248 16.25 17.98 -23.86
N ASP A 249 15.33 18.91 -23.58
CA ASP A 249 15.32 20.23 -24.19
C ASP A 249 16.64 20.98 -23.96
N ALA A 250 17.26 20.84 -22.79
CA ALA A 250 18.57 21.43 -22.51
C ALA A 250 19.75 20.72 -23.18
N ILE A 251 19.72 19.38 -23.27
CA ILE A 251 20.73 18.58 -24.01
C ILE A 251 20.70 18.97 -25.49
N MET A 252 19.52 19.07 -26.08
CA MET A 252 19.33 19.59 -27.44
C MET A 252 19.60 21.10 -27.54
N GLY A 253 19.54 21.81 -26.40
CA GLY A 253 19.71 23.25 -26.24
C GLY A 253 18.66 24.08 -26.97
N ARG A 254 17.40 23.69 -26.76
CA ARG A 254 16.19 24.47 -27.00
C ARG A 254 16.00 25.50 -25.86
N GLU A 255 15.06 26.42 -26.01
CA GLU A 255 14.73 27.37 -24.95
C GLU A 255 14.02 26.66 -23.78
N ILE A 256 14.72 26.53 -22.65
CA ILE A 256 14.15 26.02 -21.40
C ILE A 256 13.16 27.06 -20.86
N LYS A 257 11.88 26.71 -20.84
CA LYS A 257 10.80 27.57 -20.32
C LYS A 257 10.78 27.54 -18.79
N THR A 258 11.71 28.24 -18.16
CA THR A 258 11.70 28.40 -16.70
C THR A 258 10.49 29.21 -16.26
N THR A 259 9.53 28.57 -15.59
CA THR A 259 8.27 29.18 -15.16
C THR A 259 8.51 30.35 -14.22
N THR A 260 8.42 31.58 -14.74
CA THR A 260 8.47 32.82 -13.98
C THR A 260 7.21 33.68 -14.27
N PRO A 261 6.80 34.58 -13.35
CA PRO A 261 5.39 34.97 -13.28
C PRO A 261 4.94 35.95 -14.39
N TRP A 262 3.80 35.62 -14.99
CA TRP A 262 2.84 36.47 -15.71
C TRP A 262 3.32 37.80 -16.32
N THR A 263 3.27 37.88 -17.65
CA THR A 263 2.95 39.14 -18.34
C THR A 263 1.99 38.88 -19.50
N VAL A 264 0.98 39.74 -19.68
CA VAL A 264 -0.18 39.52 -20.55
C VAL A 264 0.21 39.59 -22.04
N PRO A 265 -0.20 38.62 -22.90
CA PRO A 265 0.09 38.66 -24.33
C PRO A 265 -0.89 39.55 -25.12
N PRO A 266 -0.41 40.37 -26.09
CA PRO A 266 -1.26 41.04 -27.08
C PRO A 266 -1.79 40.07 -28.17
N ARG A 267 -2.77 40.55 -28.94
CA ARG A 267 -3.66 39.76 -29.82
C ARG A 267 -3.20 39.72 -31.29
N THR A 268 -3.68 38.72 -32.04
CA THR A 268 -3.64 38.54 -33.53
C THR A 268 -2.29 38.06 -34.13
N THR A 269 -2.22 37.30 -35.24
CA THR A 269 -3.14 37.17 -36.40
C THR A 269 -3.08 35.79 -37.10
N ARG A 270 -4.13 35.40 -37.85
CA ARG A 270 -4.17 34.20 -38.73
C ARG A 270 -3.19 34.30 -39.92
N ARG A 271 -2.66 33.15 -40.37
CA ARG A 271 -2.46 32.87 -41.82
C ARG A 271 -2.48 31.36 -42.16
N THR A 272 -2.55 31.05 -43.45
CA THR A 272 -3.14 29.83 -44.04
C THR A 272 -2.15 28.81 -44.63
N VAL A 273 -2.49 27.52 -44.45
CA VAL A 273 -2.51 26.36 -45.40
C VAL A 273 -1.79 26.54 -46.77
N PRO A 274 -0.95 25.57 -47.19
CA PRO A 274 -1.37 24.64 -48.26
C PRO A 274 -1.06 23.14 -48.02
N THR A 275 -1.98 22.31 -48.52
CA THR A 275 -2.03 20.82 -48.56
C THR A 275 -1.05 20.16 -49.53
N ARG A 276 -0.68 18.89 -49.29
CA ARG A 276 -0.42 17.88 -50.35
C ARG A 276 -0.65 16.43 -49.87
N GLU A 277 -1.30 15.62 -50.70
CA GLU A 277 -1.48 14.16 -50.55
C GLU A 277 -0.29 13.38 -51.13
N PRO A 278 -0.16 12.07 -50.82
CA PRO A 278 -0.50 11.05 -51.82
C PRO A 278 -1.30 9.85 -51.24
N THR A 279 -2.42 9.44 -51.84
CA THR A 279 -2.56 8.42 -52.92
C THR A 279 -2.40 6.96 -52.47
N THR A 280 -3.52 6.30 -52.23
CA THR A 280 -3.67 4.87 -51.95
C THR A 280 -3.56 4.02 -53.22
N THR A 281 -3.07 2.78 -53.10
CA THR A 281 -3.32 1.71 -54.10
C THR A 281 -3.96 0.52 -53.39
N THR A 282 -5.07 0.01 -53.93
CA THR A 282 -5.86 -1.09 -53.36
C THR A 282 -5.61 -2.39 -54.13
N THR A 283 -5.63 -3.53 -53.45
CA THR A 283 -5.82 -4.84 -54.11
C THR A 283 -6.74 -5.69 -53.23
N GLU A 284 -7.83 -6.18 -53.82
CA GLU A 284 -8.86 -6.95 -53.13
C GLU A 284 -8.53 -8.46 -53.14
N ALA A 285 -8.86 -9.17 -52.06
CA ALA A 285 -9.09 -10.62 -52.12
C ALA A 285 -10.06 -11.11 -51.04
N THR A 286 -11.27 -11.46 -51.49
CA THR A 286 -12.11 -12.58 -51.01
C THR A 286 -12.55 -12.64 -49.54
N THR A 287 -13.84 -12.35 -49.34
CA THR A 287 -14.56 -12.57 -48.07
C THR A 287 -14.88 -14.04 -47.83
N THR A 288 -14.73 -14.50 -46.58
CA THR A 288 -15.44 -15.69 -46.08
C THR A 288 -16.27 -15.28 -44.86
N LYS A 289 -17.59 -15.51 -44.92
CA LYS A 289 -18.52 -15.15 -43.82
C LYS A 289 -18.29 -16.06 -42.61
N VAL A 290 -17.93 -15.48 -41.48
CA VAL A 290 -18.08 -16.12 -40.15
C VAL A 290 -19.15 -15.34 -39.37
N ARG A 291 -20.04 -16.07 -38.68
CA ARG A 291 -21.10 -15.51 -37.84
C ARG A 291 -20.50 -14.74 -36.64
N PRO A 292 -21.08 -13.61 -36.21
CA PRO A 292 -20.75 -12.99 -34.94
C PRO A 292 -21.45 -13.72 -33.79
N SER A 293 -20.68 -14.22 -32.82
CA SER A 293 -21.03 -14.51 -31.41
C SER A 293 -20.15 -15.66 -30.90
N SER A 294 -19.10 -15.31 -30.16
CA SER A 294 -18.34 -16.21 -29.30
C SER A 294 -17.88 -15.41 -28.10
N ALA A 295 -18.01 -15.95 -26.89
CA ALA A 295 -17.48 -15.30 -25.69
C ALA A 295 -15.97 -15.08 -25.78
N TRP A 296 -15.47 -14.08 -25.04
CA TRP A 296 -14.04 -13.83 -24.93
C TRP A 296 -13.39 -14.92 -24.07
N LYS A 297 -12.31 -15.51 -24.59
CA LYS A 297 -11.52 -16.53 -23.92
C LYS A 297 -10.08 -16.04 -23.84
N CYS A 298 -9.72 -15.47 -22.70
CA CYS A 298 -8.45 -14.77 -22.52
C CYS A 298 -7.41 -15.66 -21.82
N LEU A 299 -6.18 -15.62 -22.30
CA LEU A 299 -5.01 -16.08 -21.56
C LEU A 299 -4.42 -14.90 -20.78
N MET A 300 -4.36 -15.01 -19.46
CA MET A 300 -3.64 -14.10 -18.54
C MET A 300 -2.20 -14.61 -18.38
N VAL A 301 -1.22 -13.71 -18.51
CA VAL A 301 0.22 -14.04 -18.38
C VAL A 301 0.91 -13.10 -17.38
N GLY A 302 1.34 -13.60 -16.22
CA GLY A 302 2.06 -12.84 -15.17
C GLY A 302 3.59 -12.95 -15.23
N ASP A 303 4.29 -11.94 -14.72
CA ASP A 303 5.75 -11.75 -14.77
C ASP A 303 6.43 -11.95 -13.41
N MET A 304 6.95 -13.15 -13.22
CA MET A 304 7.61 -13.60 -11.98
C MET A 304 9.14 -13.42 -12.06
N THR A 305 9.66 -12.60 -12.98
CA THR A 305 11.11 -12.30 -13.08
C THR A 305 11.41 -10.86 -12.71
N ASN A 306 10.64 -9.90 -13.24
CA ASN A 306 11.02 -8.49 -13.17
C ASN A 306 10.59 -7.79 -11.87
N LEU A 307 9.91 -8.52 -10.98
CA LEU A 307 9.50 -8.04 -9.66
C LEU A 307 10.65 -8.08 -8.62
N GLY A 308 11.75 -8.81 -8.88
CA GLY A 308 12.84 -9.00 -7.92
C GLY A 308 12.56 -10.13 -6.90
N PRO A 309 13.34 -10.30 -5.82
CA PRO A 309 13.13 -11.38 -4.85
C PRO A 309 12.12 -11.04 -3.73
N ASP A 310 11.38 -9.94 -3.89
CA ASP A 310 10.50 -9.30 -2.91
C ASP A 310 9.06 -9.84 -3.04
N PRO A 311 8.55 -10.66 -2.09
CA PRO A 311 7.27 -11.36 -2.22
C PRO A 311 6.07 -10.44 -2.43
N ASP A 312 6.04 -9.30 -1.74
CA ASP A 312 4.91 -8.35 -1.73
C ASP A 312 4.59 -7.83 -3.15
N ARG A 313 5.59 -7.82 -4.04
CA ARG A 313 5.43 -7.43 -5.45
C ARG A 313 4.74 -8.51 -6.31
N TYR A 314 4.92 -9.79 -5.97
CA TYR A 314 4.25 -10.92 -6.62
C TYR A 314 2.77 -10.91 -6.23
N ASP A 315 2.48 -10.68 -4.95
CA ASP A 315 1.12 -10.49 -4.45
C ASP A 315 0.45 -9.28 -5.09
N ALA A 316 1.16 -8.16 -5.27
CA ALA A 316 0.63 -6.98 -5.95
C ALA A 316 0.28 -7.23 -7.44
N GLU A 317 1.10 -7.97 -8.20
CA GLU A 317 0.74 -8.37 -9.57
C GLU A 317 -0.41 -9.38 -9.59
N ALA A 318 -0.40 -10.37 -8.69
CA ALA A 318 -1.48 -11.36 -8.57
C ALA A 318 -2.83 -10.71 -8.20
N ASN A 319 -2.81 -9.69 -7.34
CA ASN A 319 -3.98 -8.88 -7.00
C ASN A 319 -4.51 -8.08 -8.19
N LEU A 320 -3.64 -7.49 -9.02
CA LEU A 320 -4.04 -6.79 -10.25
C LEU A 320 -4.70 -7.75 -11.25
N ILE A 321 -4.09 -8.92 -11.48
CA ILE A 321 -4.65 -9.96 -12.35
C ILE A 321 -5.97 -10.49 -11.77
N GLY A 322 -6.07 -10.65 -10.45
CA GLY A 322 -7.27 -11.06 -9.73
C GLY A 322 -8.42 -10.07 -9.90
N LYS A 323 -8.17 -8.78 -9.70
CA LYS A 323 -9.16 -7.72 -9.88
C LYS A 323 -9.67 -7.67 -11.32
N LEU A 324 -8.78 -7.65 -12.32
CA LEU A 324 -9.16 -7.71 -13.74
C LEU A 324 -9.95 -8.98 -14.10
N ALA A 325 -9.61 -10.12 -13.49
CA ALA A 325 -10.30 -11.38 -13.69
C ALA A 325 -11.70 -11.40 -13.04
N TYR A 326 -11.85 -10.80 -11.86
CA TYR A 326 -13.14 -10.64 -11.19
C TYR A 326 -14.10 -9.84 -12.07
N ASP A 327 -13.72 -8.63 -12.47
CA ASP A 327 -14.57 -7.74 -13.27
C ASP A 327 -14.94 -8.39 -14.62
N PHE A 328 -13.97 -9.02 -15.30
CA PHE A 328 -14.20 -9.67 -16.60
C PHE A 328 -15.12 -10.89 -16.52
N LEU A 329 -14.97 -11.75 -15.51
CA LEU A 329 -15.81 -12.93 -15.30
C LEU A 329 -17.17 -12.57 -14.70
N HIS A 330 -17.30 -11.41 -14.05
CA HIS A 330 -18.58 -10.86 -13.60
C HIS A 330 -19.40 -10.29 -14.77
N ASP A 331 -18.76 -9.49 -15.63
CA ASP A 331 -19.43 -8.77 -16.72
C ASP A 331 -19.54 -9.56 -18.04
N SER A 332 -19.05 -10.81 -18.11
CA SER A 332 -19.18 -11.64 -19.30
C SER A 332 -19.27 -13.14 -19.05
N ASP A 333 -19.91 -13.87 -19.98
CA ASP A 333 -19.83 -15.34 -20.11
C ASP A 333 -18.44 -15.81 -20.59
N GLY A 334 -17.38 -15.09 -20.25
CA GLY A 334 -16.00 -15.33 -20.68
C GLY A 334 -15.36 -16.53 -20.01
N GLU A 335 -14.17 -16.90 -20.48
CA GLU A 335 -13.33 -17.93 -19.84
C GLU A 335 -11.89 -17.44 -19.73
N LEU A 336 -11.21 -17.74 -18.62
CA LEU A 336 -9.82 -17.35 -18.39
C LEU A 336 -8.89 -18.56 -18.29
N ALA A 337 -7.69 -18.47 -18.86
CA ALA A 337 -6.56 -19.32 -18.52
C ALA A 337 -5.50 -18.47 -17.81
N LEU A 338 -4.74 -19.07 -16.90
CA LEU A 338 -3.63 -18.42 -16.21
C LEU A 338 -2.31 -19.13 -16.54
N TRP A 339 -1.29 -18.34 -16.86
CA TRP A 339 0.09 -18.77 -16.98
C TRP A 339 1.00 -17.72 -16.34
N ALA A 340 2.15 -18.14 -15.81
CA ALA A 340 3.16 -17.23 -15.28
C ALA A 340 4.55 -17.73 -15.70
N TYR A 341 5.49 -16.81 -15.84
CA TYR A 341 6.87 -17.11 -16.24
C TYR A 341 7.86 -16.46 -15.28
N GLY A 342 9.04 -17.07 -15.11
CA GLY A 342 10.10 -16.49 -14.28
C GLY A 342 10.46 -17.36 -13.08
N ASN A 343 10.54 -16.76 -11.89
CA ASN A 343 10.76 -17.44 -10.61
C ASN A 343 9.46 -18.08 -10.11
N THR A 344 9.01 -19.15 -10.79
CA THR A 344 7.73 -19.80 -10.49
C THR A 344 7.74 -21.28 -10.89
N GLU A 345 6.81 -22.07 -10.33
CA GLU A 345 6.63 -23.50 -10.65
C GLU A 345 5.73 -23.78 -11.86
N PHE A 346 5.13 -22.75 -12.48
CA PHE A 346 4.31 -22.92 -13.69
C PHE A 346 5.09 -23.63 -14.82
N SER A 347 4.39 -24.49 -15.56
CA SER A 347 5.00 -25.22 -16.69
C SER A 347 5.60 -24.25 -17.72
N LYS A 348 6.82 -24.52 -18.15
CA LYS A 348 7.47 -23.82 -19.29
C LYS A 348 6.80 -24.08 -20.66
N THR A 349 5.68 -24.79 -20.68
CA THR A 349 4.88 -24.97 -21.91
C THR A 349 3.61 -24.14 -21.80
N VAL A 350 3.53 -23.01 -22.50
CA VAL A 350 2.35 -22.10 -22.50
C VAL A 350 1.05 -22.87 -22.78
N ASN A 351 1.08 -23.84 -23.71
CA ASN A 351 -0.05 -24.71 -24.05
C ASN A 351 -0.63 -25.52 -22.87
N ASP A 352 0.12 -25.74 -21.79
CA ASP A 352 -0.37 -26.46 -20.61
C ASP A 352 -1.40 -25.65 -19.81
N SER A 353 -1.29 -24.31 -19.79
CA SER A 353 -2.28 -23.43 -19.14
C SER A 353 -3.68 -23.64 -19.73
N LEU A 354 -3.76 -23.85 -21.05
CA LEU A 354 -5.01 -24.05 -21.79
C LEU A 354 -5.70 -25.40 -21.49
N LYS A 355 -5.13 -26.25 -20.64
CA LYS A 355 -5.82 -27.45 -20.12
C LYS A 355 -6.95 -27.09 -19.16
N THR A 356 -6.87 -25.92 -18.51
CA THR A 356 -7.87 -25.44 -17.55
C THR A 356 -8.36 -24.06 -17.99
N MET A 357 -9.66 -23.96 -18.27
CA MET A 357 -10.35 -22.70 -18.59
C MET A 357 -11.34 -22.42 -17.46
N TYR A 358 -11.04 -21.41 -16.66
CA TYR A 358 -11.81 -20.99 -15.49
C TYR A 358 -13.04 -20.17 -15.91
N LYS A 359 -14.18 -20.43 -15.26
CA LYS A 359 -15.47 -19.79 -15.60
C LYS A 359 -16.04 -18.91 -14.50
N THR A 360 -15.52 -19.05 -13.29
CA THR A 360 -15.89 -18.20 -12.15
C THR A 360 -14.62 -17.71 -11.46
N TYR A 361 -14.73 -16.56 -10.79
CA TYR A 361 -13.60 -15.97 -10.10
C TYR A 361 -13.06 -16.88 -8.99
N GLU A 362 -13.92 -17.62 -8.29
CA GLU A 362 -13.53 -18.52 -7.19
C GLU A 362 -12.72 -19.73 -7.67
N GLU A 363 -12.83 -20.12 -8.94
CA GLU A 363 -11.96 -21.14 -9.53
C GLU A 363 -10.63 -20.54 -9.99
N PHE A 364 -10.66 -19.31 -10.52
CA PHE A 364 -9.49 -18.59 -11.01
C PHE A 364 -8.57 -18.11 -9.88
N SER A 365 -9.12 -17.61 -8.76
CA SER A 365 -8.33 -17.15 -7.61
C SER A 365 -7.48 -18.26 -7.00
N ARG A 366 -8.00 -19.50 -6.90
CA ARG A 366 -7.20 -20.67 -6.49
C ARG A 366 -6.04 -21.00 -7.44
N ALA A 367 -6.03 -20.46 -8.65
CA ALA A 367 -4.91 -20.56 -9.58
C ALA A 367 -3.91 -19.40 -9.41
N LEU A 368 -4.37 -18.21 -9.03
CA LEU A 368 -3.53 -17.07 -8.67
C LEU A 368 -2.66 -17.33 -7.43
N ASN A 369 -3.18 -18.08 -6.45
CA ASN A 369 -2.43 -18.58 -5.26
C ASN A 369 -1.29 -19.57 -5.60
N LYS A 370 -0.79 -19.56 -6.84
CA LYS A 370 0.41 -20.29 -7.30
C LYS A 370 1.45 -19.36 -7.90
N MET A 371 1.16 -18.06 -7.95
CA MET A 371 2.06 -17.00 -8.44
C MET A 371 3.10 -16.57 -7.39
N ASP A 372 3.34 -17.42 -6.39
CA ASP A 372 4.35 -17.20 -5.35
C ASP A 372 5.78 -17.24 -5.92
N TYR A 373 6.64 -16.38 -5.38
CA TYR A 373 8.07 -16.37 -5.71
C TYR A 373 8.73 -17.72 -5.39
N THR A 374 9.13 -18.43 -6.45
CA THR A 374 9.87 -19.69 -6.36
C THR A 374 11.21 -19.56 -7.08
N LYS A 375 12.31 -19.54 -6.30
CA LYS A 375 13.67 -19.47 -6.84
C LYS A 375 14.02 -20.73 -7.65
N VAL A 376 13.90 -20.65 -8.97
CA VAL A 376 14.31 -21.70 -9.92
C VAL A 376 15.72 -21.45 -10.46
N ALA A 377 16.40 -22.51 -10.91
CA ALA A 377 17.78 -22.41 -11.39
C ALA A 377 17.95 -21.64 -12.71
N ASN A 378 16.89 -21.58 -13.53
CA ASN A 378 16.86 -20.89 -14.82
C ASN A 378 15.47 -20.24 -15.00
N PRO A 379 15.18 -19.09 -14.38
CA PRO A 379 13.93 -18.37 -14.60
C PRO A 379 13.81 -17.93 -16.06
N TRP A 380 12.59 -17.75 -16.55
CA TRP A 380 12.34 -17.24 -17.90
C TRP A 380 12.27 -15.71 -17.88
N SER A 381 12.96 -15.07 -18.81
CA SER A 381 12.81 -13.63 -19.05
C SER A 381 11.47 -13.35 -19.76
N SER A 382 11.03 -12.09 -19.73
CA SER A 382 9.87 -11.62 -20.49
C SER A 382 10.07 -11.85 -22.00
N ALA A 383 11.32 -11.82 -22.48
CA ALA A 383 11.65 -12.18 -23.87
C ALA A 383 11.47 -13.68 -24.17
N ASP A 384 11.88 -14.57 -23.27
CA ASP A 384 11.63 -16.02 -23.39
C ASP A 384 10.12 -16.32 -23.39
N ALA A 385 9.38 -15.68 -22.49
CA ALA A 385 7.94 -15.82 -22.38
C ALA A 385 7.21 -15.35 -23.65
N ILE A 386 7.58 -14.19 -24.19
CA ILE A 386 7.02 -13.69 -25.46
C ILE A 386 7.37 -14.63 -26.62
N ASN A 387 8.59 -15.18 -26.68
CA ASN A 387 8.95 -16.17 -27.70
C ASN A 387 8.11 -17.45 -27.57
N ALA A 388 7.89 -17.95 -26.36
CA ALA A 388 7.04 -19.12 -26.11
C ALA A 388 5.56 -18.86 -26.47
N ILE A 389 5.03 -17.67 -26.21
CA ILE A 389 3.71 -17.22 -26.66
C ILE A 389 3.67 -17.09 -28.20
N ASN A 390 4.74 -16.59 -28.81
CA ASN A 390 4.80 -16.39 -30.27
C ASN A 390 4.72 -17.71 -31.05
N ASP A 391 5.32 -18.76 -30.50
CA ASP A 391 5.34 -20.11 -31.09
C ASP A 391 4.16 -20.99 -30.63
N MET A 392 3.37 -20.56 -29.62
CA MET A 392 2.25 -21.34 -29.05
C MET A 392 1.21 -21.74 -30.10
N TYR A 393 0.73 -22.98 -30.04
CA TYR A 393 -0.20 -23.54 -31.03
C TYR A 393 -1.43 -24.18 -30.38
N ASP A 394 -2.60 -23.56 -30.54
CA ASP A 394 -3.86 -24.06 -30.02
C ASP A 394 -4.82 -24.54 -31.13
N SER A 395 -4.66 -25.79 -31.55
CA SER A 395 -5.51 -26.44 -32.55
C SER A 395 -7.01 -26.50 -32.18
N GLN A 396 -7.35 -26.31 -30.90
CA GLN A 396 -8.72 -26.38 -30.40
C GLN A 396 -9.43 -25.01 -30.38
N ASN A 397 -8.71 -23.90 -30.63
CA ASN A 397 -9.24 -22.52 -30.53
C ASN A 397 -9.94 -22.24 -29.18
N ARG A 398 -9.34 -22.72 -28.08
CA ARG A 398 -9.74 -22.47 -26.70
C ARG A 398 -9.53 -21.03 -26.27
N VAL A 399 -8.55 -20.32 -26.85
CA VAL A 399 -8.31 -18.88 -26.57
C VAL A 399 -8.42 -18.02 -27.82
N ASN A 400 -8.95 -16.81 -27.64
CA ASN A 400 -9.10 -15.79 -28.69
C ASN A 400 -8.66 -14.38 -28.22
N CYS A 401 -8.24 -14.26 -26.97
CA CYS A 401 -7.78 -13.04 -26.32
C CYS A 401 -6.49 -13.33 -25.52
N LEU A 402 -5.55 -12.39 -25.48
CA LEU A 402 -4.32 -12.45 -24.69
C LEU A 402 -4.21 -11.17 -23.86
N VAL A 403 -3.89 -11.30 -22.57
CA VAL A 403 -3.53 -10.20 -21.69
C VAL A 403 -2.19 -10.55 -21.06
N PHE A 404 -1.17 -9.76 -21.40
CA PHE A 404 0.21 -9.96 -21.00
C PHE A 404 0.62 -8.90 -19.98
N PHE A 405 0.92 -9.33 -18.77
CA PHE A 405 1.43 -8.48 -17.70
C PHE A 405 2.95 -8.55 -17.70
N SER A 406 3.58 -7.41 -17.41
CA SER A 406 5.00 -7.36 -17.13
C SER A 406 5.39 -6.10 -16.38
N ALA A 407 6.34 -6.25 -15.45
CA ALA A 407 7.04 -5.14 -14.81
C ALA A 407 8.34 -4.77 -15.57
N ASP A 408 8.51 -5.25 -16.81
CA ASP A 408 9.67 -4.91 -17.63
C ASP A 408 9.67 -3.42 -18.02
N ILE A 409 10.45 -2.65 -17.27
CA ILE A 409 10.67 -1.22 -17.49
C ILE A 409 11.30 -0.98 -18.89
N LEU A 410 11.89 -2.02 -19.51
CA LEU A 410 12.58 -1.98 -20.80
C LEU A 410 11.76 -2.62 -21.93
N GLY A 411 10.43 -2.43 -21.90
CA GLY A 411 9.48 -2.98 -22.90
C GLY A 411 9.76 -2.63 -24.37
N SER A 412 10.72 -1.75 -24.68
CA SER A 412 11.25 -1.50 -26.04
C SER A 412 12.21 -2.57 -26.56
N MET A 413 12.91 -3.29 -25.67
CA MET A 413 13.91 -4.32 -26.00
C MET A 413 13.30 -5.72 -26.17
N LEU A 414 12.06 -5.90 -25.74
CA LEU A 414 11.35 -7.17 -25.79
C LEU A 414 10.89 -7.52 -27.22
N PRO A 415 10.84 -8.83 -27.59
CA PRO A 415 10.29 -9.24 -28.87
C PRO A 415 8.83 -8.79 -29.00
N LYS A 416 8.34 -8.61 -30.23
CA LYS A 416 6.91 -8.31 -30.42
C LYS A 416 6.05 -9.53 -30.15
N LEU A 417 4.94 -9.33 -29.45
CA LEU A 417 3.83 -10.27 -29.33
C LEU A 417 3.15 -10.42 -30.70
N ASN A 418 3.63 -11.40 -31.45
CA ASN A 418 3.15 -11.80 -32.76
C ASN A 418 2.97 -13.33 -32.81
N PRO A 419 1.99 -13.88 -32.06
CA PRO A 419 1.63 -15.30 -32.10
C PRO A 419 1.23 -15.74 -33.51
N LYS A 420 2.13 -16.51 -34.13
CA LYS A 420 2.02 -16.97 -35.53
C LYS A 420 1.06 -18.15 -35.67
N ASN A 421 1.06 -18.98 -34.63
CA ASN A 421 0.45 -20.31 -34.61
C ASN A 421 -0.92 -20.33 -33.91
N THR A 422 -1.23 -19.33 -33.08
CA THR A 422 -2.52 -19.18 -32.37
C THR A 422 -3.16 -17.84 -32.70
N LYS A 423 -4.41 -17.86 -33.16
CA LYS A 423 -5.10 -16.67 -33.67
C LYS A 423 -5.82 -15.90 -32.57
N PHE A 424 -5.09 -15.02 -31.90
CA PHE A 424 -5.69 -14.02 -31.00
C PHE A 424 -6.39 -12.92 -31.80
N GLU A 425 -7.66 -12.65 -31.51
CA GLU A 425 -8.41 -11.53 -32.09
C GLU A 425 -8.17 -10.22 -31.35
N LYS A 426 -7.63 -10.30 -30.13
CA LYS A 426 -7.28 -9.20 -29.23
C LYS A 426 -6.02 -9.53 -28.43
N ILE A 427 -5.11 -8.56 -28.33
CA ILE A 427 -3.89 -8.65 -27.53
C ILE A 427 -3.81 -7.36 -26.71
N ILE A 428 -3.70 -7.50 -25.39
CA ILE A 428 -3.56 -6.41 -24.43
C ILE A 428 -2.24 -6.63 -23.70
N ALA A 429 -1.46 -5.57 -23.51
CA ALA A 429 -0.31 -5.55 -22.62
C ALA A 429 -0.59 -4.61 -21.43
N VAL A 430 -0.28 -5.05 -20.22
CA VAL A 430 -0.45 -4.30 -18.99
C VAL A 430 0.91 -4.15 -18.33
N GLY A 431 1.48 -2.96 -18.41
CA GLY A 431 2.74 -2.64 -17.78
C GLY A 431 2.52 -2.31 -16.31
N PHE A 432 2.84 -3.27 -15.45
CA PHE A 432 2.75 -3.10 -14.00
C PHE A 432 3.92 -2.25 -13.49
N ASN A 433 3.73 -1.57 -12.35
CA ASN A 433 4.67 -0.55 -11.84
C ASN A 433 5.09 0.47 -12.94
N ASN A 434 4.11 0.97 -13.70
CA ASN A 434 4.26 1.93 -14.80
C ASN A 434 5.12 1.50 -16.00
N ALA A 435 5.47 0.21 -16.14
CA ALA A 435 6.24 -0.31 -17.27
C ALA A 435 5.62 0.06 -18.64
N ASN A 436 6.43 0.36 -19.66
CA ASN A 436 5.95 0.84 -20.96
C ASN A 436 5.93 -0.26 -22.05
N LEU A 437 4.86 -1.05 -22.09
CA LEU A 437 4.73 -2.20 -23.00
C LEU A 437 4.15 -1.85 -24.40
N ILE A 438 4.14 -0.58 -24.82
CA ILE A 438 3.55 -0.18 -26.11
C ILE A 438 4.35 -0.69 -27.34
N TYR A 439 5.62 -1.06 -27.17
CA TYR A 439 6.47 -1.48 -28.28
C TYR A 439 6.37 -2.97 -28.61
N ILE A 440 5.99 -3.82 -27.65
CA ILE A 440 5.79 -5.27 -27.88
C ILE A 440 4.47 -5.58 -28.59
N ILE A 441 3.44 -4.73 -28.44
CA ILE A 441 2.12 -5.02 -29.00
C ILE A 441 2.11 -4.91 -30.54
N PRO A 442 1.31 -5.76 -31.23
CA PRO A 442 1.07 -5.59 -32.65
C PRO A 442 0.10 -4.43 -32.90
N SER A 443 0.01 -3.95 -34.14
CA SER A 443 -0.77 -2.75 -34.52
C SER A 443 -2.29 -2.82 -34.27
N TYR A 444 -2.81 -3.97 -33.86
CA TYR A 444 -4.21 -4.20 -33.47
C TYR A 444 -4.40 -4.50 -31.98
N GLY A 445 -3.32 -4.52 -31.19
CA GLY A 445 -3.37 -4.64 -29.74
C GLY A 445 -3.43 -3.28 -29.04
N LYS A 446 -3.51 -3.29 -27.70
CA LYS A 446 -3.41 -2.10 -26.86
C LYS A 446 -2.47 -2.34 -25.69
N ALA A 447 -1.86 -1.26 -25.19
CA ALA A 447 -1.02 -1.27 -24.01
C ALA A 447 -1.56 -0.27 -22.99
N PHE A 448 -1.50 -0.64 -21.72
CA PHE A 448 -1.87 0.18 -20.57
C PHE A 448 -0.68 0.21 -19.61
N ARG A 449 -0.51 1.32 -18.89
CA ARG A 449 0.43 1.42 -17.76
C ARG A 449 -0.41 1.46 -16.48
N VAL A 450 0.02 0.72 -15.47
CA VAL A 450 -0.67 0.62 -14.17
C VAL A 450 0.38 0.85 -13.08
N PRO A 451 0.19 1.79 -12.14
CA PRO A 451 1.11 2.01 -11.03
C PRO A 451 1.23 0.78 -10.12
N PHE A 452 2.20 0.77 -9.22
CA PHE A 452 2.34 -0.31 -8.23
C PHE A 452 1.15 -0.33 -7.25
N HIS A 453 0.69 0.85 -6.83
CA HIS A 453 -0.57 1.04 -6.11
C HIS A 453 -1.60 1.61 -7.08
N TYR A 454 -2.55 0.79 -7.52
CA TYR A 454 -3.51 1.13 -8.57
C TYR A 454 -4.93 1.34 -8.01
N VAL A 455 -5.72 2.16 -8.71
CA VAL A 455 -7.12 2.47 -8.38
C VAL A 455 -8.09 1.96 -9.46
N GLU A 456 -9.39 1.99 -9.17
CA GLU A 456 -10.44 1.41 -10.03
C GLU A 456 -10.48 2.05 -11.44
N GLU A 457 -10.14 3.33 -11.53
CA GLU A 457 -10.07 4.14 -12.75
C GLU A 457 -8.98 3.64 -13.72
N GLU A 458 -7.99 2.89 -13.24
CA GLU A 458 -6.86 2.37 -14.01
C GLU A 458 -7.11 0.92 -14.45
N VAL A 459 -7.88 0.17 -13.65
CA VAL A 459 -8.41 -1.17 -13.97
C VAL A 459 -9.51 -1.10 -15.03
N THR A 460 -10.48 -0.21 -14.84
CA THR A 460 -11.69 -0.08 -15.68
C THR A 460 -11.43 0.01 -17.19
N PRO A 461 -10.44 0.78 -17.70
CA PRO A 461 -10.11 0.84 -19.13
C PRO A 461 -9.62 -0.49 -19.71
N ILE A 462 -8.93 -1.31 -18.92
CA ILE A 462 -8.38 -2.61 -19.31
C ILE A 462 -9.52 -3.62 -19.45
N VAL A 463 -10.41 -3.72 -18.45
CA VAL A 463 -11.61 -4.59 -18.49
C VAL A 463 -12.51 -4.21 -19.67
N ASN A 464 -12.77 -2.92 -19.88
CA ASN A 464 -13.53 -2.43 -21.03
C ASN A 464 -12.89 -2.85 -22.36
N GLU A 465 -11.56 -2.81 -22.47
CA GLU A 465 -10.88 -3.32 -23.66
C GLU A 465 -11.02 -4.83 -23.79
N MET A 466 -10.89 -5.61 -22.71
CA MET A 466 -11.10 -7.06 -22.71
C MET A 466 -12.51 -7.44 -23.22
N LEU A 467 -13.54 -6.67 -22.84
CA LEU A 467 -14.93 -6.89 -23.25
C LEU A 467 -15.27 -6.39 -24.67
N ALA A 468 -14.57 -5.37 -25.17
CA ALA A 468 -14.95 -4.67 -26.41
C ALA A 468 -15.05 -5.58 -27.66
N SER A 469 -16.20 -5.60 -28.33
CA SER A 469 -16.42 -6.33 -29.59
C SER A 469 -15.93 -5.55 -30.83
N ARG A 470 -15.36 -6.26 -31.82
CA ARG A 470 -14.86 -5.69 -33.10
C ARG A 470 -15.90 -4.80 -33.80
N ARG A 471 -15.75 -3.48 -33.71
CA ARG A 471 -16.42 -2.52 -34.61
C ARG A 471 -15.64 -2.39 -35.91
N THR A 472 -16.18 -2.94 -37.00
CA THR A 472 -15.73 -2.59 -38.35
C THR A 472 -16.02 -1.11 -38.63
N THR A 473 -14.96 -0.32 -38.82
CA THR A 473 -15.02 1.14 -38.97
C THR A 473 -15.62 1.55 -40.32
N VAL A 474 -16.96 1.59 -40.41
CA VAL A 474 -17.63 2.31 -41.50
C VAL A 474 -17.49 3.81 -41.25
N LYS A 475 -16.77 4.50 -42.13
CA LYS A 475 -16.49 5.94 -42.08
C LYS A 475 -17.81 6.72 -42.22
N ARG A 476 -18.43 7.12 -41.10
CA ARG A 476 -19.70 7.87 -41.11
C ARG A 476 -19.45 9.38 -40.98
N THR A 477 -19.36 10.05 -42.13
CA THR A 477 -19.49 11.51 -42.20
C THR A 477 -20.82 11.92 -41.60
N THR A 478 -20.80 12.66 -40.49
CA THR A 478 -22.02 13.26 -39.92
C THR A 478 -21.73 14.67 -39.41
N THR A 479 -22.64 15.57 -39.74
CA THR A 479 -22.52 17.03 -39.57
C THR A 479 -22.41 17.48 -38.12
N LYS A 480 -21.61 18.55 -37.93
CA LYS A 480 -21.52 19.38 -36.72
C LYS A 480 -22.92 19.69 -36.14
N PRO A 481 -23.22 19.29 -34.89
CA PRO A 481 -24.39 19.79 -34.17
C PRO A 481 -24.20 21.26 -33.79
N THR A 482 -25.23 22.06 -34.03
CA THR A 482 -25.33 23.45 -33.57
C THR A 482 -25.44 23.49 -32.05
N THR A 483 -24.74 24.42 -31.40
CA THR A 483 -24.87 24.69 -29.97
C THR A 483 -26.30 25.14 -29.64
N THR A 484 -27.06 24.31 -28.93
CA THR A 484 -28.32 24.73 -28.32
C THR A 484 -28.01 25.32 -26.95
N THR A 485 -28.17 26.64 -26.81
CA THR A 485 -28.08 27.30 -25.50
C THR A 485 -29.23 26.83 -24.63
N THR A 486 -28.93 26.02 -23.61
CA THR A 486 -29.87 25.66 -22.55
C THR A 486 -29.39 26.27 -21.25
N THR A 487 -30.32 26.90 -20.52
CA THR A 487 -30.08 27.75 -19.35
C THR A 487 -29.36 27.01 -18.23
N ALA A 488 -28.46 27.71 -17.52
CA ALA A 488 -27.69 27.18 -16.41
C ALA A 488 -28.57 26.80 -15.19
N PRO A 489 -28.20 25.77 -14.41
CA PRO A 489 -28.64 25.58 -13.03
C PRO A 489 -28.10 26.70 -12.10
N PRO A 490 -28.56 26.79 -10.84
CA PRO A 490 -28.30 27.93 -9.96
C PRO A 490 -26.83 28.14 -9.56
N LEU A 491 -26.54 29.36 -9.14
CA LEU A 491 -25.24 29.84 -8.66
C LEU A 491 -25.28 29.95 -7.13
N ASP A 492 -24.70 28.98 -6.41
CA ASP A 492 -24.28 28.94 -4.98
C ASP A 492 -23.71 27.53 -4.75
N GLU A 493 -22.56 27.22 -4.14
CA GLU A 493 -21.43 27.99 -3.57
C GLU A 493 -20.12 27.54 -4.28
N GLN A 494 -19.13 28.41 -4.52
CA GLN A 494 -17.81 27.98 -5.00
C GLN A 494 -16.88 27.74 -3.80
N VAL A 495 -16.29 26.54 -3.68
CA VAL A 495 -15.47 26.18 -2.50
C VAL A 495 -14.05 26.71 -2.65
N HIS A 496 -13.63 27.61 -1.77
CA HIS A 496 -12.30 28.19 -1.77
C HIS A 496 -11.68 28.09 -0.37
N CYS A 497 -10.91 27.03 -0.13
CA CYS A 497 -10.34 26.73 1.20
C CYS A 497 -8.88 27.19 1.33
N LEU A 498 -8.49 27.56 2.54
CA LEU A 498 -7.10 27.49 3.01
C LEU A 498 -6.92 26.21 3.81
N PHE A 499 -5.91 25.41 3.48
CA PHE A 499 -5.47 24.28 4.30
C PHE A 499 -4.27 24.73 5.15
N ALA A 500 -4.27 24.40 6.43
CA ALA A 500 -3.26 24.79 7.42
C ALA A 500 -2.76 23.54 8.17
N GLY A 501 -1.48 23.19 7.98
CA GLY A 501 -0.84 22.00 8.57
C GLY A 501 0.08 22.25 9.77
N ASP A 502 0.23 21.23 10.63
CA ASP A 502 0.89 21.25 11.93
C ASP A 502 2.22 20.50 11.93
N LEU A 503 3.22 21.14 11.37
CA LEU A 503 4.58 20.66 11.34
C LEU A 503 5.34 21.03 12.63
N TYR A 504 4.64 21.28 13.75
CA TYR A 504 5.25 21.60 15.05
C TYR A 504 5.24 20.40 15.99
N ASN A 505 4.08 19.74 16.14
CA ASN A 505 3.88 18.77 17.22
C ASN A 505 4.57 17.42 16.97
N TYR A 506 4.94 17.11 15.72
CA TYR A 506 5.77 15.95 15.35
C TYR A 506 7.25 16.08 15.75
N LYS A 507 7.77 17.30 15.94
CA LYS A 507 9.19 17.56 16.23
C LYS A 507 10.11 16.98 15.14
N ASP A 508 10.94 16.00 15.46
CA ASP A 508 11.92 15.35 14.57
C ASP A 508 11.46 14.00 13.99
N ASP A 509 10.21 13.62 14.22
CA ASP A 509 9.52 12.50 13.55
C ASP A 509 9.18 12.91 12.11
N VAL A 510 10.04 12.59 11.15
CA VAL A 510 9.92 13.03 9.74
C VAL A 510 8.76 12.34 9.04
N ASP A 511 8.52 11.06 9.30
CA ASP A 511 7.51 10.24 8.63
C ASP A 511 6.10 10.80 8.89
N ALA A 512 5.87 11.40 10.07
CA ALA A 512 4.62 12.07 10.40
C ALA A 512 4.34 13.35 9.59
N TYR A 513 5.37 13.99 9.00
CA TYR A 513 5.19 15.16 8.12
C TYR A 513 4.67 14.72 6.75
N ASP A 514 5.26 13.66 6.20
CA ASP A 514 4.85 13.05 4.93
C ASP A 514 3.41 12.52 5.04
N LEU A 515 3.07 11.83 6.14
CA LEU A 515 1.72 11.30 6.37
C LEU A 515 0.64 12.40 6.53
N GLU A 516 0.99 13.58 7.05
CA GLU A 516 0.07 14.73 7.03
C GLU A 516 -0.06 15.32 5.63
N ALA A 517 1.03 15.40 4.87
CA ALA A 517 1.02 15.87 3.50
C ALA A 517 0.17 14.98 2.58
N ASP A 518 0.27 13.65 2.72
CA ASP A 518 -0.52 12.66 1.99
C ASP A 518 -2.03 12.78 2.28
N LEU A 519 -2.40 12.98 3.55
CA LEU A 519 -3.79 13.24 3.93
C LEU A 519 -4.31 14.54 3.27
N MET A 520 -3.49 15.58 3.24
CA MET A 520 -3.83 16.85 2.61
C MET A 520 -3.89 16.74 1.08
N ASP A 521 -3.08 15.85 0.47
CA ASP A 521 -3.11 15.56 -0.97
C ASP A 521 -4.39 14.83 -1.37
N ALA A 522 -4.78 13.79 -0.63
CA ALA A 522 -6.02 13.04 -0.87
C ALA A 522 -7.26 13.94 -0.74
N VAL A 523 -7.37 14.69 0.37
CA VAL A 523 -8.50 15.62 0.56
C VAL A 523 -8.53 16.72 -0.51
N ALA A 524 -7.37 17.14 -1.04
CA ALA A 524 -7.32 18.11 -2.13
C ALA A 524 -7.66 17.52 -3.50
N HIS A 525 -7.26 16.27 -3.77
CA HIS A 525 -7.61 15.53 -4.99
C HIS A 525 -9.13 15.49 -5.15
N ASP A 526 -9.81 14.92 -4.16
CA ASP A 526 -11.25 14.68 -4.19
C ASP A 526 -12.01 16.02 -4.22
N LEU A 527 -11.54 17.03 -3.50
CA LEU A 527 -12.15 18.36 -3.50
C LEU A 527 -12.05 19.09 -4.86
N PHE A 528 -10.96 18.88 -5.61
CA PHE A 528 -10.86 19.37 -6.99
C PHE A 528 -11.68 18.55 -7.99
N GLU A 529 -11.93 17.27 -7.71
CA GLU A 529 -12.81 16.42 -8.51
C GLU A 529 -14.29 16.78 -8.32
N VAL A 530 -14.79 16.78 -7.09
CA VAL A 530 -16.20 17.11 -6.79
C VAL A 530 -16.51 18.60 -7.02
N SER A 531 -15.49 19.46 -6.96
CA SER A 531 -15.62 20.89 -7.24
C SER A 531 -14.49 21.39 -8.17
N PRO A 532 -14.60 21.20 -9.50
CA PRO A 532 -13.59 21.62 -10.47
C PRO A 532 -13.44 23.14 -10.66
N GLN A 533 -14.24 23.94 -9.95
CA GLN A 533 -14.10 25.40 -9.86
C GLN A 533 -13.60 25.84 -8.48
N SER A 534 -13.27 24.90 -7.60
CA SER A 534 -12.70 25.19 -6.30
C SER A 534 -11.30 25.80 -6.40
N SER A 535 -10.80 26.31 -5.29
CA SER A 535 -9.41 26.73 -5.23
C SER A 535 -8.83 26.62 -3.83
N LEU A 536 -7.62 26.08 -3.71
CA LEU A 536 -7.01 25.72 -2.44
C LEU A 536 -5.70 26.50 -2.22
N GLY A 537 -5.57 27.12 -1.05
CA GLY A 537 -4.30 27.63 -0.55
C GLY A 537 -3.68 26.64 0.43
N LEU A 538 -2.34 26.58 0.47
CA LEU A 538 -1.61 25.75 1.43
C LEU A 538 -0.77 26.61 2.37
N TRP A 539 -0.86 26.35 3.67
CA TRP A 539 -0.01 26.90 4.71
C TRP A 539 0.40 25.81 5.70
N ALA A 540 1.56 25.96 6.33
CA ALA A 540 1.98 25.12 7.44
C ALA A 540 2.75 25.94 8.46
N TYR A 541 2.77 25.47 9.70
CA TYR A 541 3.50 26.07 10.82
C TYR A 541 4.35 25.04 11.55
N GLY A 542 5.35 25.48 12.32
CA GLY A 542 6.25 24.59 13.06
C GLY A 542 7.68 24.57 12.51
N TYR A 543 8.27 23.38 12.40
CA TYR A 543 9.63 23.14 11.90
C TYR A 543 9.67 23.10 10.36
N THR A 544 9.39 24.25 9.74
CA THR A 544 9.29 24.34 8.28
C THR A 544 9.70 25.72 7.75
N ASN A 545 9.96 25.80 6.43
CA ASN A 545 10.28 27.04 5.71
C ASN A 545 9.04 27.85 5.25
N PHE A 546 7.81 27.37 5.52
CA PHE A 546 6.62 28.20 5.30
C PHE A 546 6.68 29.50 6.13
N SER A 547 6.12 30.58 5.59
CA SER A 547 6.12 31.88 6.30
C SER A 547 5.26 31.78 7.56
N LYS A 548 5.75 32.34 8.68
CA LYS A 548 4.95 32.49 9.92
C LYS A 548 3.67 33.33 9.77
N ASN A 549 3.46 34.00 8.62
CA ASN A 549 2.24 34.74 8.32
C ASN A 549 1.36 33.98 7.31
N PRO A 550 0.19 33.44 7.70
CA PRO A 550 -0.68 32.67 6.79
C PRO A 550 -1.23 33.49 5.62
N SER A 551 -1.20 34.83 5.71
CA SER A 551 -1.60 35.72 4.61
C SER A 551 -0.75 35.55 3.35
N THR A 552 0.48 34.99 3.45
CA THR A 552 1.32 34.73 2.27
C THR A 552 0.74 33.64 1.37
N SER A 553 0.05 32.66 1.94
CA SER A 553 -0.55 31.53 1.21
C SER A 553 -1.70 31.97 0.30
N LEU A 554 -2.37 33.09 0.62
CA LEU A 554 -3.36 33.71 -0.27
C LEU A 554 -2.77 34.23 -1.60
N GLY A 555 -1.44 34.34 -1.69
CA GLY A 555 -0.73 34.64 -2.94
C GLY A 555 -0.53 33.42 -3.86
N LYS A 556 -0.76 32.21 -3.34
CA LYS A 556 -0.57 30.91 -4.01
C LYS A 556 -1.87 30.06 -4.01
N ILE A 557 -3.04 30.69 -4.12
CA ILE A 557 -4.30 29.95 -4.29
C ILE A 557 -4.26 29.16 -5.61
N ARG A 558 -4.36 27.84 -5.54
CA ARG A 558 -4.29 26.90 -6.67
C ARG A 558 -5.68 26.58 -7.19
N LYS A 559 -5.82 26.44 -8.51
CA LYS A 559 -7.11 26.21 -9.20
C LYS A 559 -7.20 24.83 -9.86
N ASN A 560 -6.29 23.94 -9.52
CA ASN A 560 -6.23 22.56 -9.96
C ASN A 560 -5.37 21.76 -8.98
N TYR A 561 -5.64 20.46 -8.92
CA TYR A 561 -4.95 19.51 -8.05
C TYR A 561 -3.44 19.47 -8.26
N LYS A 562 -2.96 19.41 -9.51
CA LYS A 562 -1.52 19.30 -9.83
C LYS A 562 -0.68 20.43 -9.24
N ASP A 563 -1.17 21.68 -9.34
CA ASP A 563 -0.48 22.84 -8.76
C ASP A 563 -0.52 22.85 -7.22
N PHE A 564 -1.51 22.20 -6.59
CA PHE A 564 -1.63 22.08 -5.14
C PHE A 564 -0.74 20.97 -4.58
N LYS A 565 -0.75 19.77 -5.19
CA LYS A 565 0.20 18.69 -4.91
C LYS A 565 1.66 19.18 -5.00
N GLY A 566 1.94 20.05 -5.97
CA GLY A 566 3.26 20.69 -6.11
C GLY A 566 3.65 21.66 -4.97
N ASP A 567 2.71 22.21 -4.19
CA ASP A 567 3.03 22.98 -2.98
C ASP A 567 3.21 22.08 -1.74
N LEU A 568 2.61 20.87 -1.71
CA LEU A 568 2.79 19.90 -0.61
C LEU A 568 4.20 19.34 -0.52
N VAL A 569 4.99 19.39 -1.61
CA VAL A 569 6.44 19.11 -1.61
C VAL A 569 7.22 20.00 -0.60
N GLY A 570 6.62 21.08 -0.08
CA GLY A 570 7.19 21.90 0.99
C GLY A 570 7.01 21.34 2.42
N PHE A 571 6.32 20.22 2.63
CA PHE A 571 6.02 19.62 3.94
C PHE A 571 7.21 18.81 4.51
N GLU A 572 8.45 19.27 4.30
CA GLU A 572 9.64 18.62 4.85
C GLU A 572 9.93 19.08 6.29
N TYR A 573 10.55 18.20 7.10
CA TYR A 573 11.12 18.59 8.39
C TYR A 573 12.32 19.54 8.21
N ILE A 574 12.20 20.77 8.71
CA ILE A 574 13.28 21.77 8.64
C ILE A 574 13.57 22.30 10.04
N ARG A 575 14.74 21.91 10.56
CA ARG A 575 15.23 22.29 11.89
C ARG A 575 15.58 23.79 11.97
N ILE A 576 14.60 24.60 12.30
CA ILE A 576 14.75 26.04 12.60
C ILE A 576 14.83 26.32 14.10
N SER A 577 15.48 27.43 14.48
CA SER A 577 15.72 27.80 15.89
C SER A 577 14.52 28.41 16.61
N ASP A 578 13.50 28.82 15.86
CA ASP A 578 12.30 29.52 16.33
C ASP A 578 11.09 29.00 15.50
N PRO A 579 10.65 27.74 15.71
CA PRO A 579 9.44 27.22 15.08
C PRO A 579 8.19 27.92 15.61
N LEU A 580 7.11 27.95 14.81
CA LEU A 580 5.83 28.52 15.24
C LEU A 580 4.98 27.43 15.92
N ASP A 581 4.58 27.63 17.18
CA ASP A 581 3.72 26.66 17.90
C ASP A 581 2.22 26.79 17.53
N THR A 582 1.40 25.80 17.91
CA THR A 582 -0.05 25.77 17.67
C THR A 582 -0.78 27.00 18.19
N GLU A 583 -0.43 27.52 19.37
CA GLU A 583 -1.12 28.66 19.98
C GLU A 583 -0.87 29.94 19.18
N ALA A 584 0.38 30.14 18.76
CA ALA A 584 0.82 31.23 17.91
C ALA A 584 0.25 31.10 16.48
N ALA A 585 0.15 29.89 15.94
CA ALA A 585 -0.45 29.62 14.63
C ALA A 585 -1.94 29.96 14.61
N ILE A 586 -2.72 29.55 15.62
CA ILE A 586 -4.14 29.91 15.73
C ILE A 586 -4.31 31.43 15.91
N LYS A 587 -3.44 32.10 16.68
CA LYS A 587 -3.44 33.58 16.77
C LYS A 587 -3.16 34.23 15.41
N ALA A 588 -2.23 33.70 14.63
CA ALA A 588 -1.90 34.20 13.30
C ALA A 588 -3.05 34.03 12.30
N LEU A 589 -3.74 32.87 12.32
CA LEU A 589 -4.95 32.63 11.55
C LEU A 589 -6.10 33.56 11.98
N ASN A 590 -6.31 33.74 13.28
CA ASN A 590 -7.36 34.62 13.80
C ASN A 590 -7.16 36.11 13.46
N ALA A 591 -5.90 36.54 13.33
CA ALA A 591 -5.52 37.90 12.92
C ALA A 591 -5.44 38.10 11.40
N MET A 592 -5.57 37.02 10.62
CA MET A 592 -5.43 37.02 9.16
C MET A 592 -6.54 37.85 8.49
N GLN A 593 -6.20 38.56 7.42
CA GLN A 593 -7.13 39.39 6.66
C GLN A 593 -7.10 39.00 5.18
N ASP A 594 -8.28 38.85 4.57
CA ASP A 594 -8.41 38.65 3.13
C ASP A 594 -9.39 39.63 2.50
N ASN A 595 -8.91 40.86 2.29
CA ASN A 595 -9.65 41.92 1.61
C ASN A 595 -10.11 41.55 0.19
N GLY A 596 -9.56 40.47 -0.40
CA GLY A 596 -9.93 39.96 -1.71
C GLY A 596 -11.04 38.91 -1.72
N LYS A 597 -11.47 38.39 -0.55
CA LYS A 597 -12.41 37.25 -0.43
C LYS A 597 -12.05 36.06 -1.34
N ARG A 598 -10.76 35.72 -1.38
CA ARG A 598 -10.19 34.60 -2.14
C ARG A 598 -10.45 33.25 -1.48
N ILE A 599 -10.77 33.23 -0.19
CA ILE A 599 -11.20 32.04 0.55
C ILE A 599 -12.53 32.28 1.28
N ASN A 600 -13.38 31.25 1.31
CA ASN A 600 -14.59 31.15 2.14
C ASN A 600 -14.52 29.96 3.12
N CYS A 601 -13.44 29.19 3.10
CA CYS A 601 -13.24 28.00 3.92
C CYS A 601 -11.84 27.96 4.56
N LEU A 602 -11.72 27.35 5.75
CA LEU A 602 -10.45 27.01 6.40
C LEU A 602 -10.51 25.56 6.88
N VAL A 603 -9.48 24.78 6.57
CA VAL A 603 -9.25 23.43 7.11
C VAL A 603 -7.95 23.46 7.91
N PHE A 604 -8.02 23.13 9.19
CA PHE A 604 -6.89 23.17 10.13
C PHE A 604 -6.56 21.77 10.63
N PHE A 605 -5.41 21.25 10.23
CA PHE A 605 -4.88 19.95 10.63
C PHE A 605 -3.97 20.15 11.84
N SER A 606 -4.05 19.28 12.86
CA SER A 606 -3.17 19.35 14.03
C SER A 606 -3.04 18.03 14.80
N SER A 607 -1.82 17.70 15.21
CA SER A 607 -1.50 16.57 16.10
C SER A 607 -1.38 16.97 17.58
N THR A 608 -1.90 18.15 17.96
CA THR A 608 -1.83 18.65 19.33
C THR A 608 -2.64 17.76 20.29
N LYS A 609 -1.96 16.98 21.13
CA LYS A 609 -2.57 16.01 22.09
C LYS A 609 -3.34 16.64 23.28
N GLY A 610 -3.66 17.94 23.25
CA GLY A 610 -4.45 18.61 24.28
C GLY A 610 -4.81 20.05 23.95
N THR A 611 -6.10 20.38 23.93
CA THR A 611 -6.62 21.70 23.56
C THR A 611 -6.72 22.70 24.72
N ASN A 612 -6.40 22.28 25.95
CA ASN A 612 -6.49 23.09 27.15
C ASN A 612 -5.52 24.28 27.11
N GLY A 613 -6.07 25.50 27.04
CA GLY A 613 -5.30 26.75 26.97
C GLY A 613 -5.14 27.32 25.56
N LEU A 614 -5.48 26.58 24.51
CA LEU A 614 -5.45 27.11 23.14
C LEU A 614 -6.60 28.10 22.89
N PRO A 615 -6.36 29.19 22.12
CA PRO A 615 -7.42 30.06 21.66
C PRO A 615 -8.33 29.34 20.67
N LYS A 616 -9.62 29.69 20.65
CA LYS A 616 -10.57 29.18 19.66
C LYS A 616 -10.21 29.69 18.26
N ILE A 617 -10.19 28.82 17.26
CA ILE A 617 -10.11 29.20 15.84
C ILE A 617 -11.40 29.96 15.48
N ASN A 618 -11.26 31.25 15.20
CA ASN A 618 -12.32 32.19 14.87
C ASN A 618 -11.76 33.40 14.09
N PRO A 619 -11.39 33.23 12.80
CA PRO A 619 -10.82 34.28 11.98
C PRO A 619 -11.89 35.27 11.51
N ALA A 620 -12.34 36.13 12.43
CA ALA A 620 -13.46 37.06 12.25
C ALA A 620 -13.29 38.05 11.08
N TYR A 621 -12.05 38.30 10.63
CA TYR A 621 -11.74 39.18 9.50
C TYR A 621 -11.72 38.50 8.13
N LEU A 622 -11.86 37.16 8.06
CA LEU A 622 -11.89 36.41 6.81
C LEU A 622 -13.31 36.20 6.27
N GLY A 623 -14.34 36.23 7.13
CA GLY A 623 -15.73 36.05 6.71
C GLY A 623 -16.03 34.67 6.13
N LEU A 624 -15.37 33.63 6.65
CA LEU A 624 -15.50 32.25 6.20
C LEU A 624 -16.92 31.70 6.45
N GLU A 625 -17.41 30.92 5.49
CA GLU A 625 -18.65 30.15 5.56
C GLU A 625 -18.45 28.85 6.34
N LYS A 626 -17.28 28.21 6.22
CA LYS A 626 -16.96 26.91 6.84
C LYS A 626 -15.56 26.93 7.49
N VAL A 627 -15.45 26.35 8.68
CA VAL A 627 -14.18 26.08 9.36
C VAL A 627 -14.18 24.63 9.82
N VAL A 628 -13.20 23.86 9.36
CA VAL A 628 -13.01 22.45 9.66
C VAL A 628 -11.72 22.29 10.47
N ALA A 629 -11.75 21.46 11.51
CA ALA A 629 -10.58 21.12 12.31
C ALA A 629 -10.39 19.60 12.30
N VAL A 630 -9.18 19.15 12.01
CA VAL A 630 -8.79 17.76 11.81
C VAL A 630 -7.73 17.41 12.85
N GLY A 631 -8.04 16.44 13.73
CA GLY A 631 -7.10 15.94 14.74
C GLY A 631 -6.29 14.76 14.20
N LEU A 632 -4.99 14.75 14.47
CA LEU A 632 -4.02 13.74 14.02
C LEU A 632 -3.32 13.09 15.22
N ASP A 633 -2.93 11.82 15.12
CA ASP A 633 -2.27 11.11 16.22
C ASP A 633 -1.12 10.22 15.71
N SER A 634 0.07 10.38 16.28
CA SER A 634 1.31 9.78 15.77
C SER A 634 1.38 8.25 15.92
N GLU A 635 0.83 7.67 16.99
CA GLU A 635 0.72 6.19 17.12
C GLU A 635 -0.28 5.58 16.12
N TRP A 636 -1.15 6.42 15.57
CA TRP A 636 -2.22 6.02 14.66
C TRP A 636 -1.82 6.16 13.19
N MET A 637 -1.02 7.18 12.88
CA MET A 637 -0.46 7.44 11.54
C MET A 637 0.49 6.31 11.12
N LEU A 638 1.31 5.77 12.04
CA LEU A 638 2.15 4.59 11.77
C LEU A 638 1.35 3.32 11.51
N LYS A 639 0.21 3.11 12.20
CA LYS A 639 -0.72 2.01 11.86
C LYS A 639 -1.36 2.21 10.48
N ARG A 640 -1.59 3.46 10.06
CA ARG A 640 -2.17 3.77 8.75
C ARG A 640 -1.23 3.57 7.56
N SER A 641 0.09 3.58 7.75
CA SER A 641 1.06 3.26 6.68
C SER A 641 0.88 1.82 6.11
N ARG A 642 0.39 0.88 6.92
CA ARG A 642 -0.03 -0.47 6.46
C ARG A 642 -1.55 -0.62 6.29
N THR A 643 -2.35 0.43 6.50
CA THR A 643 -3.82 0.38 6.41
C THR A 643 -4.47 1.77 6.33
N CYS A 644 -4.76 2.26 5.12
CA CYS A 644 -5.62 3.44 4.93
C CYS A 644 -6.49 3.22 3.67
N LEU A 645 -7.83 3.34 3.70
CA LEU A 645 -8.69 3.95 4.72
C LEU A 645 -9.70 2.97 5.36
N ARG A 646 -9.71 2.91 6.71
CA ARG A 646 -10.92 3.11 7.54
C ARG A 646 -10.50 3.25 9.00
N MET A 647 -10.84 4.34 9.69
CA MET A 647 -10.43 4.50 11.11
C MET A 647 -10.99 5.76 11.82
N ARG A 648 -11.56 5.59 13.03
CA ARG A 648 -11.59 6.54 14.19
C ARG A 648 -11.57 5.79 15.54
N MET A 649 -11.17 6.46 16.63
CA MET A 649 -10.93 5.93 18.00
C MET A 649 -11.46 6.93 19.09
N PHE A 650 -11.68 6.66 20.40
CA PHE A 650 -11.55 5.44 21.25
C PHE A 650 -12.32 5.56 22.62
N GLN A 651 -12.14 4.57 23.52
CA GLN A 651 -12.21 4.57 25.01
C GLN A 651 -13.56 4.36 25.75
N ILE A 652 -13.63 3.88 27.01
CA ILE A 652 -12.63 3.73 28.12
C ILE A 652 -12.91 2.50 29.05
N GLU A 653 -11.84 1.84 29.56
CA GLU A 653 -11.64 1.03 30.81
C GLU A 653 -12.54 -0.15 31.32
N ASP A 654 -11.83 -1.11 31.96
CA ASP A 654 -12.22 -2.41 32.58
C ASP A 654 -12.87 -2.36 33.98
N HIS A 655 -13.50 -3.48 34.42
CA HIS A 655 -13.26 -4.06 35.78
C HIS A 655 -13.84 -5.47 36.11
N ILE A 656 -12.99 -6.31 36.79
CA ILE A 656 -13.28 -7.38 37.81
C ILE A 656 -13.49 -8.87 37.40
N ALA A 657 -12.46 -9.70 37.72
CA ALA A 657 -12.37 -10.97 38.54
C ALA A 657 -13.54 -12.00 38.68
N ASP A 658 -13.41 -13.30 39.06
CA ASP A 658 -12.29 -14.16 39.56
C ASP A 658 -12.65 -15.70 39.60
N LEU A 659 -11.67 -16.60 39.84
CA LEU A 659 -11.73 -18.00 40.42
C LEU A 659 -12.52 -19.17 39.72
N SER A 660 -12.28 -20.49 39.93
CA SER A 660 -11.09 -21.38 40.19
C SER A 660 -11.47 -22.91 40.25
N ALA A 661 -10.49 -23.84 40.39
CA ALA A 661 -10.55 -25.31 40.74
C ALA A 661 -11.07 -26.34 39.65
N CYS A 662 -10.37 -27.43 39.26
CA CYS A 662 -9.84 -28.68 39.91
C CYS A 662 -10.89 -29.83 40.05
N GLU A 663 -10.66 -31.15 39.83
CA GLU A 663 -9.45 -31.98 39.49
C GLU A 663 -9.83 -33.42 38.98
N ILE A 664 -8.94 -34.04 38.17
CA ILE A 664 -8.51 -35.47 38.03
C ILE A 664 -9.51 -36.67 37.82
N GLY A 665 -9.17 -37.58 36.87
CA GLY A 665 -9.52 -39.02 36.97
C GLY A 665 -9.63 -39.87 35.67
N LEU A 666 -8.54 -40.49 35.19
CA LEU A 666 -8.49 -41.59 34.16
C LEU A 666 -8.14 -42.94 34.84
N PRO A 667 -8.16 -44.14 34.18
CA PRO A 667 -8.26 -44.51 32.75
C PRO A 667 -9.49 -45.45 32.45
N SER A 668 -9.65 -46.29 31.40
CA SER A 668 -8.77 -46.84 30.34
C SER A 668 -9.52 -47.27 29.04
N ILE A 669 -8.82 -47.95 28.12
CA ILE A 669 -9.15 -48.36 26.72
C ILE A 669 -8.44 -49.75 26.53
N PRO A 670 -8.90 -50.80 25.79
CA PRO A 670 -9.61 -50.89 24.48
C PRO A 670 -10.87 -51.82 24.52
N GLU A 671 -11.50 -52.42 23.47
CA GLU A 671 -11.19 -52.72 22.05
C GLU A 671 -12.43 -52.59 21.11
N SER A 672 -12.17 -52.51 19.79
CA SER A 672 -13.00 -52.86 18.61
C SER A 672 -13.23 -51.74 17.54
N GLU A 673 -12.21 -51.53 16.71
CA GLU A 673 -12.14 -50.57 15.59
C GLU A 673 -13.07 -50.87 14.37
N GLN A 674 -14.20 -51.57 14.51
CA GLN A 674 -14.97 -52.07 13.35
C GLN A 674 -16.30 -51.37 13.05
N LEU A 675 -16.67 -50.30 13.76
CA LEU A 675 -17.88 -49.51 13.46
C LEU A 675 -17.62 -48.10 12.90
N PHE A 676 -16.40 -47.57 13.02
CA PHE A 676 -16.11 -46.15 12.77
C PHE A 676 -16.28 -45.72 11.30
N TYR A 677 -15.99 -46.63 10.37
CA TYR A 677 -16.02 -46.34 8.92
C TYR A 677 -17.42 -46.17 8.31
N LEU A 678 -18.49 -46.58 9.00
CA LEU A 678 -19.87 -46.37 8.52
C LEU A 678 -20.48 -45.05 9.03
N ILE A 679 -20.07 -44.58 10.21
CA ILE A 679 -20.62 -43.35 10.83
C ILE A 679 -20.01 -42.08 10.21
N LEU A 680 -18.74 -42.12 9.80
CA LEU A 680 -18.03 -40.97 9.22
C LEU A 680 -18.62 -40.44 7.90
N SER A 681 -19.37 -41.27 7.15
CA SER A 681 -20.10 -40.83 5.95
C SER A 681 -21.31 -39.93 6.25
N SER A 682 -21.78 -39.91 7.50
CA SER A 682 -22.98 -39.17 7.94
C SER A 682 -22.68 -37.90 8.73
N TYR A 683 -21.42 -37.69 9.18
CA TYR A 683 -21.09 -36.63 10.14
C TYR A 683 -20.67 -35.28 9.52
N HIS A 684 -20.39 -35.24 8.22
CA HIS A 684 -20.09 -33.99 7.48
C HIS A 684 -21.33 -33.13 7.15
N ALA A 685 -22.50 -33.43 7.72
CA ALA A 685 -23.78 -32.77 7.37
C ALA A 685 -24.32 -31.80 8.45
N LEU A 686 -23.60 -31.57 9.55
CA LEU A 686 -24.04 -30.74 10.68
C LEU A 686 -22.90 -29.90 11.30
N VAL A 687 -22.26 -29.07 10.48
CA VAL A 687 -21.74 -27.78 10.97
C VAL A 687 -22.83 -26.76 10.68
N ALA A 688 -23.31 -26.06 11.72
CA ALA A 688 -24.50 -25.22 11.61
C ALA A 688 -24.12 -23.77 11.32
N ASP A 689 -24.04 -23.44 10.04
CA ASP A 689 -24.07 -22.05 9.55
C ASP A 689 -25.32 -21.33 10.10
N ALA A 690 -25.26 -20.01 10.27
CA ALA A 690 -26.39 -19.14 10.66
C ALA A 690 -27.46 -19.08 9.55
N ASN A 691 -28.18 -20.18 9.36
CA ASN A 691 -29.07 -20.39 8.23
C ASN A 691 -30.46 -19.75 8.46
N LEU A 692 -30.56 -18.46 8.15
CA LEU A 692 -31.77 -17.66 8.36
C LEU A 692 -32.91 -17.93 7.35
N ASN A 693 -32.79 -18.90 6.44
CA ASN A 693 -33.85 -19.23 5.46
C ASN A 693 -35.20 -19.55 6.11
N ALA A 694 -35.21 -20.10 7.32
CA ALA A 694 -36.44 -20.41 8.05
C ALA A 694 -37.26 -19.15 8.41
N LEU A 695 -36.61 -18.01 8.63
CA LEU A 695 -37.24 -16.72 8.97
C LEU A 695 -37.98 -16.10 7.79
N LEU A 696 -37.65 -16.48 6.56
CA LEU A 696 -38.05 -15.72 5.38
C LEU A 696 -39.42 -16.16 4.81
N PRO A 697 -40.19 -15.22 4.23
CA PRO A 697 -41.30 -15.54 3.34
C PRO A 697 -40.77 -16.02 1.98
N SER A 698 -41.64 -16.54 1.11
CA SER A 698 -41.26 -17.15 -0.17
C SER A 698 -40.64 -16.19 -1.21
N ASN A 699 -40.58 -14.89 -0.90
CA ASN A 699 -39.96 -13.81 -1.67
C ASN A 699 -38.75 -13.16 -0.97
N GLY A 700 -38.31 -13.70 0.18
CA GLY A 700 -37.07 -13.27 0.83
C GLY A 700 -35.82 -13.92 0.22
N ILE A 701 -34.64 -13.38 0.54
CA ILE A 701 -33.33 -13.97 0.20
C ILE A 701 -32.50 -14.09 1.48
N ALA A 702 -31.92 -15.26 1.76
CA ALA A 702 -30.90 -15.41 2.80
C ALA A 702 -29.50 -15.37 2.17
N VAL A 703 -28.56 -14.76 2.88
CA VAL A 703 -27.12 -14.76 2.59
C VAL A 703 -26.43 -15.18 3.90
N SER A 704 -25.42 -16.05 3.84
CA SER A 704 -24.60 -16.43 5.00
C SER A 704 -23.19 -15.88 4.81
N VAL A 705 -22.61 -15.35 5.88
CA VAL A 705 -21.38 -14.55 5.85
C VAL A 705 -20.47 -14.96 7.01
N PRO A 706 -19.19 -15.28 6.75
CA PRO A 706 -18.22 -15.58 7.81
C PRO A 706 -17.87 -14.34 8.63
N LYS A 707 -17.43 -14.53 9.88
CA LYS A 707 -17.02 -13.43 10.78
C LYS A 707 -15.93 -12.53 10.17
N ALA A 708 -14.97 -13.12 9.47
CA ALA A 708 -14.02 -12.42 8.60
C ALA A 708 -14.62 -12.29 7.19
N PHE A 709 -15.39 -11.23 6.95
CA PHE A 709 -16.06 -11.01 5.67
C PHE A 709 -15.15 -10.24 4.69
N LEU A 710 -15.00 -10.79 3.49
CA LEU A 710 -14.41 -10.11 2.33
C LEU A 710 -15.46 -9.28 1.57
N ASP A 711 -15.05 -8.29 0.77
CA ASP A 711 -15.89 -7.48 -0.13
C ASP A 711 -16.80 -8.32 -1.05
N SER A 712 -16.37 -9.53 -1.40
CA SER A 712 -17.18 -10.47 -2.19
C SER A 712 -18.48 -10.89 -1.47
N HIS A 713 -18.52 -10.87 -0.14
CA HIS A 713 -19.72 -11.13 0.67
C HIS A 713 -20.60 -9.88 0.79
N VAL A 714 -20.00 -8.69 0.94
CA VAL A 714 -20.70 -7.39 0.92
C VAL A 714 -21.47 -7.26 -0.41
N ASN A 715 -20.77 -7.52 -1.52
CA ASN A 715 -21.34 -7.58 -2.86
C ASN A 715 -22.48 -8.60 -3.00
N GLN A 716 -22.44 -9.75 -2.32
CA GLN A 716 -23.55 -10.73 -2.33
C GLN A 716 -24.81 -10.17 -1.66
N ILE A 717 -24.67 -9.45 -0.53
CA ILE A 717 -25.79 -8.82 0.18
C ILE A 717 -26.38 -7.68 -0.67
N VAL A 718 -25.53 -6.79 -1.20
CA VAL A 718 -25.93 -5.67 -2.07
C VAL A 718 -26.65 -6.19 -3.31
N ASN A 719 -26.16 -7.28 -3.91
CA ASN A 719 -26.85 -7.93 -5.03
C ASN A 719 -28.17 -8.61 -4.61
N ALA A 720 -28.29 -9.17 -3.40
CA ALA A 720 -29.56 -9.68 -2.88
C ALA A 720 -30.62 -8.57 -2.73
N ILE A 721 -30.21 -7.37 -2.30
CA ILE A 721 -31.04 -6.16 -2.25
C ILE A 721 -31.45 -5.77 -3.69
N ARG A 722 -30.50 -5.63 -4.62
CA ARG A 722 -30.72 -5.14 -6.00
C ARG A 722 -31.51 -6.09 -6.92
N LYS A 723 -31.36 -7.41 -6.76
CA LYS A 723 -31.85 -8.42 -7.72
C LYS A 723 -33.38 -8.53 -7.74
N ARG A 724 -34.04 -8.00 -8.78
CA ARG A 724 -35.49 -8.19 -8.97
C ARG A 724 -35.84 -9.69 -9.05
N LEU A 725 -36.73 -10.14 -8.17
CA LEU A 725 -37.41 -11.42 -8.35
C LEU A 725 -38.29 -11.32 -9.60
N ALA A 726 -38.09 -12.24 -10.55
CA ALA A 726 -38.92 -12.30 -11.74
C ALA A 726 -40.37 -12.63 -11.34
N PRO A 727 -41.37 -11.80 -11.70
CA PRO A 727 -42.75 -12.08 -11.34
C PRO A 727 -43.22 -13.38 -11.98
N LYS A 728 -43.78 -14.28 -11.16
CA LYS A 728 -44.24 -15.58 -11.63
C LYS A 728 -45.53 -15.41 -12.47
N THR A 729 -45.35 -15.64 -13.77
CA THR A 729 -46.36 -16.00 -14.79
C THR A 729 -47.29 -14.93 -15.41
N THR A 730 -47.43 -15.10 -16.74
CA THR A 730 -48.57 -14.79 -17.63
C THR A 730 -48.87 -13.36 -18.12
N THR A 731 -48.52 -13.17 -19.40
CA THR A 731 -49.24 -12.41 -20.46
C THR A 731 -48.85 -10.94 -20.73
N ARG A 732 -48.43 -10.72 -21.99
CA ARG A 732 -48.21 -9.46 -22.74
C ARG A 732 -47.41 -8.32 -22.07
N LYS A 733 -46.24 -8.06 -22.66
CA LYS A 733 -45.30 -6.96 -22.40
C LYS A 733 -45.87 -5.59 -22.86
N PRO A 734 -46.05 -4.60 -21.98
CA PRO A 734 -46.10 -3.19 -22.37
C PRO A 734 -44.68 -2.65 -22.53
N THR A 735 -44.45 -1.81 -23.54
CA THR A 735 -43.11 -1.24 -23.80
C THR A 735 -43.01 0.18 -23.26
N THR A 736 -42.70 0.30 -21.97
CA THR A 736 -42.37 1.58 -21.33
C THR A 736 -41.26 1.37 -20.31
N ARG A 737 -40.13 2.06 -20.47
CA ARG A 737 -39.07 2.13 -19.45
C ARG A 737 -39.61 2.95 -18.28
N VAL A 738 -40.12 2.27 -17.25
CA VAL A 738 -40.33 2.89 -15.93
C VAL A 738 -38.95 3.23 -15.35
N PRO A 739 -38.73 4.42 -14.76
CA PRO A 739 -37.50 4.74 -14.06
C PRO A 739 -37.15 3.68 -13.00
N ARG A 740 -35.86 3.44 -12.76
CA ARG A 740 -35.43 2.62 -11.62
C ARG A 740 -35.79 3.40 -10.35
N ARG A 741 -36.60 2.79 -9.47
CA ARG A 741 -36.96 3.34 -8.16
C ARG A 741 -35.78 3.12 -7.20
N PRO A 742 -35.41 4.10 -6.35
CA PRO A 742 -34.36 3.92 -5.35
C PRO A 742 -34.72 2.87 -4.29
N PHE A 743 -33.70 2.32 -3.62
CA PHE A 743 -33.90 1.41 -2.51
C PHE A 743 -34.10 2.21 -1.22
N GLU A 744 -35.19 1.95 -0.52
CA GLU A 744 -35.58 2.65 0.69
C GLU A 744 -35.56 1.59 1.80
N CYS A 745 -34.38 1.33 2.38
CA CYS A 745 -34.12 0.15 3.22
C CYS A 745 -34.16 0.46 4.73
N LEU A 746 -34.74 -0.46 5.50
CA LEU A 746 -34.51 -0.57 6.95
C LEU A 746 -33.44 -1.64 7.20
N PHE A 747 -32.32 -1.24 7.79
CA PHE A 747 -31.26 -2.14 8.27
C PHE A 747 -31.54 -2.49 9.73
N VAL A 748 -31.54 -3.79 10.04
CA VAL A 748 -31.85 -4.32 11.37
C VAL A 748 -30.67 -5.12 11.93
N GLY A 749 -30.14 -4.71 13.08
CA GLY A 749 -29.09 -5.41 13.82
C GLY A 749 -29.59 -6.20 15.03
N ASP A 750 -29.31 -7.50 15.05
CA ASP A 750 -29.67 -8.45 16.12
C ASP A 750 -28.56 -8.60 17.18
N LEU A 751 -28.32 -7.53 17.94
CA LEU A 751 -27.29 -7.50 18.99
C LEU A 751 -27.58 -8.47 20.14
N TYR A 752 -28.82 -8.97 20.26
CA TYR A 752 -29.19 -9.93 21.29
C TYR A 752 -28.39 -11.24 21.19
N ASN A 753 -28.13 -11.74 19.97
CA ASN A 753 -27.40 -13.01 19.77
C ASN A 753 -25.87 -12.90 19.87
N TYR A 754 -25.32 -11.69 20.04
CA TYR A 754 -23.90 -11.50 20.39
C TYR A 754 -23.69 -11.65 21.90
N GLY A 755 -24.70 -11.34 22.72
CA GLY A 755 -24.60 -11.44 24.17
C GLY A 755 -23.58 -10.43 24.71
N ASP A 756 -22.63 -10.91 25.52
CA ASP A 756 -21.53 -10.11 26.08
C ASP A 756 -20.25 -10.14 25.20
N ASP A 757 -20.30 -10.70 23.97
CA ASP A 757 -19.17 -10.73 23.01
C ASP A 757 -19.05 -9.39 22.26
N VAL A 758 -18.28 -8.45 22.83
CA VAL A 758 -18.14 -7.06 22.34
C VAL A 758 -17.65 -7.01 20.88
N ASP A 759 -16.67 -7.84 20.52
CA ASP A 759 -16.10 -7.84 19.17
C ASP A 759 -17.16 -8.18 18.08
N SER A 760 -18.18 -8.98 18.42
CA SER A 760 -19.31 -9.26 17.51
C SER A 760 -20.23 -8.07 17.25
N TYR A 761 -20.23 -7.05 18.12
CA TYR A 761 -20.92 -5.78 17.87
C TYR A 761 -20.16 -4.99 16.80
N ASP A 762 -18.83 -4.93 16.90
CA ASP A 762 -17.97 -4.23 15.97
C ASP A 762 -18.02 -4.89 14.58
N TRP A 763 -17.78 -6.20 14.46
CA TRP A 763 -17.91 -6.91 13.17
C TRP A 763 -19.32 -6.83 12.57
N GLY A 764 -20.35 -6.83 13.42
CA GLY A 764 -21.75 -6.64 13.00
C GLY A 764 -21.99 -5.23 12.45
N GLY A 765 -21.39 -4.21 13.07
CA GLY A 765 -21.40 -2.82 12.61
C GLY A 765 -20.65 -2.65 11.29
N ASP A 766 -19.41 -3.14 11.21
CA ASP A 766 -18.53 -3.06 10.04
C ASP A 766 -19.20 -3.62 8.78
N LEU A 767 -19.86 -4.79 8.89
CA LEU A 767 -20.57 -5.39 7.76
C LEU A 767 -21.77 -4.53 7.33
N MET A 768 -22.52 -3.97 8.29
CA MET A 768 -23.65 -3.10 7.98
C MET A 768 -23.19 -1.77 7.36
N GLU A 769 -22.05 -1.24 7.78
CA GLU A 769 -21.40 -0.06 7.21
C GLU A 769 -20.93 -0.31 5.76
N ALA A 770 -20.24 -1.43 5.52
CA ALA A 770 -19.78 -1.83 4.18
C ALA A 770 -20.95 -2.07 3.21
N VAL A 771 -22.00 -2.78 3.65
CA VAL A 771 -23.20 -3.00 2.82
C VAL A 771 -23.94 -1.69 2.52
N ALA A 772 -23.88 -0.70 3.43
CA ALA A 772 -24.46 0.61 3.19
C ALA A 772 -23.64 1.44 2.20
N PHE A 773 -22.31 1.44 2.33
CA PHE A 773 -21.38 2.12 1.41
C PHE A 773 -21.64 1.70 -0.05
N ASP A 774 -21.55 0.40 -0.33
CA ASP A 774 -21.83 -0.19 -1.65
C ASP A 774 -23.26 0.08 -2.13
N LEU A 775 -24.24 0.14 -1.23
CA LEU A 775 -25.64 0.40 -1.59
C LEU A 775 -25.89 1.87 -1.98
N PHE A 776 -25.20 2.81 -1.34
CA PHE A 776 -25.24 4.23 -1.69
C PHE A 776 -24.49 4.48 -3.01
N ASP A 777 -23.28 3.96 -3.20
CA ASP A 777 -22.58 4.05 -4.49
C ASP A 777 -23.40 3.45 -5.64
N ALA A 778 -23.87 2.21 -5.46
CA ALA A 778 -24.64 1.51 -6.49
C ALA A 778 -26.03 2.14 -6.78
N SER A 779 -26.50 3.07 -5.95
CA SER A 779 -27.77 3.80 -6.09
C SER A 779 -27.82 5.06 -5.19
N PRO A 780 -27.23 6.21 -5.61
CA PRO A 780 -27.09 7.40 -4.76
C PRO A 780 -28.40 8.12 -4.38
N ALA A 781 -29.53 7.68 -4.92
CA ALA A 781 -30.87 8.16 -4.54
C ALA A 781 -31.57 7.25 -3.51
N SER A 782 -30.90 6.17 -3.07
CA SER A 782 -31.37 5.29 -2.01
C SER A 782 -31.42 6.02 -0.67
N THR A 783 -32.20 5.47 0.26
CA THR A 783 -32.14 5.87 1.67
C THR A 783 -32.09 4.65 2.58
N VAL A 784 -31.34 4.76 3.68
CA VAL A 784 -31.19 3.70 4.69
C VAL A 784 -31.57 4.25 6.06
N SER A 785 -32.33 3.49 6.84
CA SER A 785 -32.54 3.75 8.27
C SER A 785 -32.00 2.58 9.09
N LEU A 786 -31.42 2.88 10.24
CA LEU A 786 -30.85 1.89 11.16
C LEU A 786 -31.79 1.63 12.35
N TRP A 787 -32.00 0.37 12.66
CA TRP A 787 -32.55 -0.08 13.93
C TRP A 787 -31.74 -1.24 14.49
N ALA A 788 -31.32 -1.16 15.76
CA ALA A 788 -30.71 -2.28 16.46
C ALA A 788 -31.53 -2.63 17.71
N TYR A 789 -31.39 -3.86 18.19
CA TYR A 789 -32.04 -4.31 19.41
C TYR A 789 -31.19 -5.39 20.11
N GLY A 790 -31.41 -5.57 21.41
CA GLY A 790 -30.60 -6.45 22.26
C GLY A 790 -29.98 -5.65 23.39
N TYR A 791 -28.67 -5.82 23.60
CA TYR A 791 -27.89 -5.06 24.59
C TYR A 791 -27.45 -3.71 24.01
N THR A 792 -28.39 -2.78 23.87
CA THR A 792 -28.12 -1.47 23.28
C THR A 792 -29.11 -0.40 23.74
N ASN A 793 -28.78 0.88 23.49
CA ASN A 793 -29.61 2.05 23.82
C ASN A 793 -30.64 2.43 22.73
N PHE A 794 -30.70 1.70 21.61
CA PHE A 794 -31.75 1.93 20.61
C PHE A 794 -33.16 1.71 21.19
N SER A 795 -34.12 2.50 20.70
CA SER A 795 -35.54 2.36 21.05
C SER A 795 -36.06 0.94 20.76
N LYS A 796 -36.74 0.32 21.73
CA LYS A 796 -37.43 -0.98 21.55
C LYS A 796 -38.56 -0.95 20.50
N ASN A 797 -38.99 0.22 20.05
CA ASN A 797 -39.98 0.37 18.98
C ASN A 797 -39.27 0.63 17.63
N PRO A 798 -39.30 -0.31 16.66
CA PRO A 798 -38.62 -0.13 15.37
C PRO A 798 -39.11 1.08 14.59
N SER A 799 -40.37 1.52 14.79
CA SER A 799 -40.97 2.64 14.05
C SER A 799 -40.23 3.97 14.23
N THR A 800 -39.43 4.13 15.29
CA THR A 800 -38.64 5.35 15.54
C THR A 800 -37.46 5.48 14.57
N SER A 801 -36.91 4.38 14.05
CA SER A 801 -35.81 4.40 13.07
C SER A 801 -36.20 5.14 11.78
N LEU A 802 -37.46 5.03 11.35
CA LEU A 802 -37.97 5.65 10.14
C LEU A 802 -38.05 7.18 10.19
N GLU A 803 -37.78 7.80 11.34
CA GLU A 803 -37.61 9.26 11.45
C GLU A 803 -36.23 9.70 10.96
N LYS A 804 -35.25 8.77 10.92
CA LYS A 804 -33.88 8.94 10.44
C LYS A 804 -33.63 8.11 9.17
N MET A 805 -34.29 8.48 8.07
CA MET A 805 -33.94 7.94 6.74
C MET A 805 -32.74 8.72 6.19
N ARG A 806 -31.57 8.09 6.11
CA ARG A 806 -30.33 8.69 5.63
C ARG A 806 -30.23 8.55 4.13
N GLY A 807 -30.08 9.66 3.41
CA GLY A 807 -29.76 9.68 1.98
C GLY A 807 -28.27 9.90 1.71
N ASP A 808 -27.47 9.85 2.77
CA ASP A 808 -26.05 10.12 2.81
C ASP A 808 -25.37 9.04 3.67
N TYR A 809 -24.13 8.71 3.31
CA TYR A 809 -23.36 7.66 3.96
C TYR A 809 -22.82 8.11 5.33
N GLU A 810 -22.25 9.32 5.43
CA GLU A 810 -21.67 9.85 6.68
C GLU A 810 -22.75 9.98 7.77
N GLU A 811 -23.98 10.39 7.41
CA GLU A 811 -25.10 10.42 8.36
C GLU A 811 -25.51 9.02 8.88
N LEU A 812 -25.29 7.96 8.10
CA LEU A 812 -25.57 6.58 8.51
C LEU A 812 -24.43 5.98 9.33
N GLU A 813 -23.17 6.22 8.93
CA GLU A 813 -21.97 5.90 9.72
C GLU A 813 -22.09 6.51 11.13
N GLY A 814 -22.53 7.77 11.22
CA GLY A 814 -22.81 8.44 12.50
C GLY A 814 -23.95 7.81 13.33
N ASP A 815 -24.91 7.12 12.72
CA ASP A 815 -25.91 6.32 13.45
C ASP A 815 -25.36 4.92 13.84
N LEU A 816 -24.47 4.34 13.04
CA LEU A 816 -23.76 3.08 13.32
C LEU A 816 -22.72 3.22 14.45
N ALA A 817 -22.18 4.41 14.70
CA ALA A 817 -21.35 4.68 15.89
C ALA A 817 -22.08 4.41 17.23
N GLY A 818 -23.41 4.28 17.23
CA GLY A 818 -24.21 3.87 18.39
C GLY A 818 -24.40 2.35 18.55
N PHE A 819 -23.81 1.52 17.68
CA PHE A 819 -24.10 0.08 17.56
C PHE A 819 -23.35 -0.81 18.57
N GLY A 820 -22.48 -0.25 19.40
CA GLY A 820 -21.71 -0.98 20.42
C GLY A 820 -22.51 -1.57 21.58
N TYR A 821 -21.86 -2.44 22.36
CA TYR A 821 -22.44 -3.14 23.51
C TYR A 821 -22.85 -2.18 24.64
N VAL A 822 -24.12 -2.28 25.08
CA VAL A 822 -24.62 -1.60 26.28
C VAL A 822 -25.36 -2.60 27.17
N LYS A 823 -24.78 -2.89 28.34
CA LYS A 823 -25.35 -3.81 29.33
C LYS A 823 -26.62 -3.21 29.96
N ILE A 824 -27.79 -3.61 29.46
CA ILE A 824 -29.11 -3.25 30.01
C ILE A 824 -29.80 -4.45 30.66
N GLY A 825 -30.58 -4.22 31.71
CA GLY A 825 -31.21 -5.28 32.50
C GLY A 825 -32.42 -5.99 31.86
N ASP A 826 -32.92 -5.47 30.74
CA ASP A 826 -34.05 -6.01 29.97
C ASP A 826 -33.79 -5.81 28.46
N PRO A 827 -32.88 -6.58 27.84
CA PRO A 827 -32.60 -6.52 26.41
C PRO A 827 -33.76 -7.12 25.60
N LEU A 828 -34.07 -6.52 24.44
CA LEU A 828 -35.11 -7.05 23.55
C LEU A 828 -34.61 -8.32 22.85
N THR A 829 -35.36 -9.43 22.93
CA THR A 829 -34.97 -10.71 22.30
C THR A 829 -35.26 -10.73 20.80
N THR A 830 -34.51 -11.53 20.04
CA THR A 830 -34.71 -11.73 18.59
C THR A 830 -36.16 -12.07 18.21
N LYS A 831 -36.83 -12.91 19.02
CA LYS A 831 -38.25 -13.23 18.81
C LYS A 831 -39.15 -12.01 18.97
N ALA A 832 -39.00 -11.27 20.07
CA ALA A 832 -39.80 -10.08 20.35
C ALA A 832 -39.53 -8.96 19.33
N ALA A 833 -38.30 -8.85 18.84
CA ALA A 833 -37.93 -7.92 17.78
C ALA A 833 -38.58 -8.24 16.43
N ILE A 834 -38.60 -9.52 16.01
CA ILE A 834 -39.32 -9.93 14.79
C ILE A 834 -40.84 -9.72 14.94
N GLU A 835 -41.41 -9.97 16.13
CA GLU A 835 -42.81 -9.66 16.42
C GLU A 835 -43.09 -8.14 16.31
N ALA A 836 -42.19 -7.30 16.83
CA ALA A 836 -42.27 -5.84 16.72
C ALA A 836 -42.14 -5.35 15.27
N LEU A 837 -41.23 -5.91 14.47
CA LEU A 837 -41.10 -5.63 13.03
C LEU A 837 -42.37 -6.03 12.27
N ASN A 838 -42.95 -7.20 12.58
CA ASN A 838 -44.17 -7.68 11.93
C ASN A 838 -45.39 -6.80 12.24
N ALA A 839 -45.45 -6.22 13.45
CA ALA A 839 -46.50 -5.30 13.88
C ALA A 839 -46.26 -3.83 13.45
N MET A 840 -45.07 -3.51 12.94
CA MET A 840 -44.65 -2.17 12.55
C MET A 840 -45.56 -1.59 11.46
N GLN A 841 -45.85 -0.29 11.56
CA GLN A 841 -46.67 0.43 10.60
C GLN A 841 -45.92 1.63 10.03
N ASP A 842 -45.98 1.80 8.71
CA ASP A 842 -45.44 2.96 8.03
C ASP A 842 -46.45 3.55 7.03
N PRO A 843 -47.44 4.33 7.51
CA PRO A 843 -48.47 4.92 6.64
C PRO A 843 -47.89 5.91 5.60
N LYS A 844 -46.65 6.38 5.81
CA LYS A 844 -45.93 7.26 4.88
C LYS A 844 -45.22 6.49 3.74
N LYS A 845 -45.06 5.16 3.84
CA LYS A 845 -44.34 4.31 2.87
C LYS A 845 -42.92 4.81 2.56
N ARG A 846 -42.19 5.17 3.62
CA ARG A 846 -40.78 5.58 3.65
C ARG A 846 -39.81 4.44 3.33
N ILE A 847 -40.21 3.18 3.53
CA ILE A 847 -39.38 2.02 3.20
C ILE A 847 -40.04 1.07 2.20
N ASN A 848 -39.22 0.48 1.34
CA ASN A 848 -39.56 -0.55 0.36
C ASN A 848 -38.71 -1.83 0.53
N CYS A 849 -37.74 -1.83 1.44
CA CYS A 849 -36.73 -2.85 1.63
C CYS A 849 -36.46 -3.07 3.15
N LEU A 850 -36.12 -4.30 3.54
CA LEU A 850 -35.62 -4.63 4.88
C LEU A 850 -34.44 -5.59 4.76
N VAL A 851 -33.37 -5.32 5.52
CA VAL A 851 -32.17 -6.15 5.63
C VAL A 851 -31.95 -6.50 7.09
N PHE A 852 -31.93 -7.79 7.44
CA PHE A 852 -31.89 -8.29 8.80
C PHE A 852 -30.59 -9.06 9.06
N PHE A 853 -29.69 -8.49 9.86
CA PHE A 853 -28.37 -9.03 10.18
C PHE A 853 -28.43 -9.76 11.54
N SER A 854 -28.05 -11.04 11.58
CA SER A 854 -28.24 -11.88 12.77
C SER A 854 -27.32 -13.10 12.84
N ALA A 855 -26.80 -13.37 14.05
CA ALA A 855 -26.08 -14.59 14.40
C ALA A 855 -27.00 -15.71 14.97
N ALA A 856 -28.32 -15.64 14.75
CA ALA A 856 -29.29 -16.59 15.31
C ALA A 856 -29.11 -18.03 14.79
N LYS A 857 -28.49 -18.90 15.60
CA LYS A 857 -28.18 -20.31 15.25
C LYS A 857 -29.40 -21.22 15.13
N ASN A 858 -30.54 -20.88 15.77
CA ASN A 858 -31.80 -21.64 15.65
C ASN A 858 -32.94 -20.77 15.09
N ALA A 859 -32.94 -20.59 13.78
CA ALA A 859 -34.00 -19.86 13.07
C ALA A 859 -35.35 -20.60 12.96
N ARG A 860 -35.47 -21.87 13.43
CA ARG A 860 -36.69 -22.68 13.24
C ARG A 860 -37.82 -22.39 14.22
N GLU A 861 -37.47 -21.89 15.41
CA GLU A 861 -38.42 -21.57 16.49
C GLU A 861 -38.79 -20.09 16.54
N LEU A 862 -38.11 -19.27 15.73
CA LEU A 862 -38.38 -17.86 15.56
C LEU A 862 -39.56 -17.64 14.58
N PRO A 863 -40.39 -16.60 14.78
CA PRO A 863 -41.43 -16.23 13.84
C PRO A 863 -40.82 -15.74 12.52
N LYS A 864 -41.58 -15.86 11.42
CA LYS A 864 -41.14 -15.35 10.13
C LYS A 864 -41.16 -13.82 10.08
N ILE A 865 -40.16 -13.23 9.44
CA ILE A 865 -40.09 -11.80 9.11
C ILE A 865 -41.05 -11.55 7.95
N ASN A 866 -42.28 -11.18 8.25
CA ASN A 866 -43.35 -10.91 7.30
C ASN A 866 -44.18 -9.68 7.73
N PRO A 867 -43.62 -8.46 7.64
CA PRO A 867 -44.29 -7.23 8.01
C PRO A 867 -45.30 -6.80 6.94
N ALA A 868 -46.45 -7.49 6.92
CA ALA A 868 -47.49 -7.35 5.90
C ALA A 868 -48.05 -5.91 5.78
N HIS A 869 -47.93 -5.10 6.82
CA HIS A 869 -48.38 -3.70 6.86
C HIS A 869 -47.41 -2.71 6.17
N LEU A 870 -46.15 -3.10 5.92
CA LEU A 870 -45.12 -2.23 5.33
C LEU A 870 -45.08 -2.30 3.79
N GLY A 871 -45.57 -3.40 3.19
CA GLY A 871 -45.65 -3.54 1.75
C GLY A 871 -44.29 -3.62 1.04
N LEU A 872 -43.28 -4.17 1.71
CA LEU A 872 -41.90 -4.25 1.23
C LEU A 872 -41.79 -5.01 -0.11
N GLU A 873 -41.03 -4.44 -1.05
CA GLU A 873 -40.61 -5.10 -2.28
C GLU A 873 -39.50 -6.15 -2.01
N LYS A 874 -38.72 -5.95 -0.93
CA LYS A 874 -37.54 -6.75 -0.58
C LYS A 874 -37.40 -7.04 0.91
N ILE A 875 -37.02 -8.29 1.21
CA ILE A 875 -36.57 -8.75 2.53
C ILE A 875 -35.31 -9.61 2.31
N VAL A 876 -34.20 -9.20 2.93
CA VAL A 876 -32.92 -9.93 2.93
C VAL A 876 -32.59 -10.29 4.37
N ALA A 877 -32.16 -11.52 4.63
CA ALA A 877 -31.61 -11.92 5.92
C ALA A 877 -30.14 -12.32 5.75
N VAL A 878 -29.27 -11.77 6.58
CA VAL A 878 -27.82 -11.95 6.56
C VAL A 878 -27.42 -12.70 7.83
N GLY A 879 -27.05 -13.97 7.66
CA GLY A 879 -26.59 -14.84 8.72
C GLY A 879 -25.10 -14.63 9.00
N LEU A 880 -24.75 -14.35 10.25
CA LEU A 880 -23.37 -14.14 10.70
C LEU A 880 -22.85 -15.39 11.42
N ASP A 881 -21.77 -15.99 10.91
CA ASP A 881 -21.19 -17.20 11.49
C ASP A 881 -20.19 -16.89 12.61
N CYS A 882 -20.66 -17.00 13.87
CA CYS A 882 -19.82 -16.94 15.06
C CYS A 882 -19.33 -18.34 15.49
N PRO A 883 -18.05 -18.72 15.30
CA PRO A 883 -17.47 -19.84 16.03
C PRO A 883 -17.46 -19.50 17.53
N HIS A 884 -17.82 -20.49 18.36
CA HIS A 884 -17.96 -20.39 19.82
C HIS A 884 -19.05 -19.43 20.35
N GLN A 885 -20.25 -19.98 20.56
CA GLN A 885 -20.98 -19.82 21.82
C GLN A 885 -21.93 -21.01 21.95
N GLN A 886 -21.72 -21.84 22.99
CA GLN A 886 -22.74 -22.71 23.57
C GLN A 886 -23.21 -22.02 24.84
N GLN A 887 -24.50 -21.69 24.95
CA GLN A 887 -25.13 -21.50 26.25
C GLN A 887 -26.06 -22.69 26.54
N PRO A 888 -26.07 -23.22 27.78
CA PRO A 888 -26.88 -24.36 28.16
C PRO A 888 -28.28 -23.91 28.62
N GLY A 889 -29.31 -24.62 28.17
CA GLY A 889 -30.68 -24.48 28.67
C GLY A 889 -31.65 -23.83 27.68
N ASP A 890 -32.18 -24.61 26.75
CA ASP A 890 -33.55 -25.13 26.91
C ASP A 890 -33.87 -26.17 25.83
N ARG A 891 -34.51 -27.27 26.24
CA ARG A 891 -35.19 -28.22 25.34
C ARG A 891 -36.69 -28.01 25.49
N PRO A 892 -37.45 -28.24 24.42
CA PRO A 892 -38.42 -29.33 24.53
C PRO A 892 -38.09 -30.47 23.58
N ALA A 893 -37.90 -31.67 24.14
CA ALA A 893 -37.95 -32.88 23.34
C ALA A 893 -39.41 -33.18 22.98
N GLY A 894 -39.71 -33.43 21.70
CA GLY A 894 -41.05 -33.83 21.29
C GLY A 894 -41.16 -34.21 19.82
N VAL A 895 -41.60 -35.45 19.56
CA VAL A 895 -42.04 -35.97 18.25
C VAL A 895 -40.88 -36.10 17.22
N LEU A 896 -40.31 -37.27 16.93
CA LEU A 896 -41.00 -38.44 16.38
C LEU A 896 -40.08 -39.70 16.37
N PHE A 897 -40.21 -40.60 17.36
CA PHE A 897 -39.72 -41.98 17.26
C PHE A 897 -40.73 -42.94 17.90
N GLN A 898 -41.72 -43.36 17.12
CA GLN A 898 -42.57 -44.50 17.44
C GLN A 898 -42.16 -45.69 16.58
N SER A 899 -41.34 -46.60 17.13
CA SER A 899 -41.41 -48.06 16.96
C SER A 899 -40.06 -48.73 17.27
N LEU A 900 -39.88 -49.27 18.48
CA LEU A 900 -39.00 -50.41 18.81
C LEU A 900 -39.38 -50.93 20.24
N PRO A 901 -39.23 -52.23 20.59
CA PRO A 901 -39.82 -52.80 21.81
C PRO A 901 -39.04 -52.54 23.11
N GLU A 902 -39.76 -52.56 24.23
CA GLU A 902 -39.29 -52.18 25.59
C GLU A 902 -38.06 -52.95 26.10
N ASN A 903 -37.80 -54.17 25.61
CA ASN A 903 -36.67 -54.98 26.07
C ASN A 903 -35.29 -54.48 25.58
N LEU A 904 -35.23 -53.57 24.61
CA LEU A 904 -34.00 -52.83 24.28
C LEU A 904 -33.81 -51.56 25.12
N ALA A 905 -34.87 -51.02 25.73
CA ALA A 905 -34.80 -49.75 26.45
C ALA A 905 -33.97 -49.85 27.75
N ASN A 906 -34.10 -50.96 28.47
CA ASN A 906 -33.42 -51.13 29.77
C ASN A 906 -31.93 -51.50 29.65
N LEU A 907 -31.49 -52.15 28.55
CA LEU A 907 -30.05 -52.33 28.31
C LEU A 907 -29.36 -51.02 27.88
N ALA A 908 -30.10 -50.12 27.24
CA ALA A 908 -29.58 -48.82 26.81
C ALA A 908 -29.45 -47.79 27.96
N LEU A 909 -30.22 -47.94 29.04
CA LEU A 909 -30.27 -46.95 30.12
C LEU A 909 -29.12 -47.05 31.14
N GLU A 910 -28.59 -48.25 31.38
CA GLU A 910 -27.46 -48.44 32.31
C GLU A 910 -26.08 -48.26 31.66
N GLN A 911 -25.95 -48.38 30.33
CA GLN A 911 -24.71 -48.08 29.61
C GLN A 911 -24.54 -46.59 29.25
N SER A 912 -25.60 -45.78 29.34
CA SER A 912 -25.56 -44.35 28.96
C SER A 912 -25.03 -43.40 30.05
N LEU A 913 -24.63 -43.90 31.23
CA LEU A 913 -24.21 -43.07 32.38
C LEU A 913 -22.70 -43.10 32.66
N SER A 914 -21.88 -43.78 31.85
CA SER A 914 -20.43 -43.87 32.05
C SER A 914 -19.55 -43.70 30.81
N PHE A 915 -20.13 -43.50 29.61
CA PHE A 915 -19.37 -43.12 28.42
C PHE A 915 -19.44 -41.61 28.17
N SER A 916 -18.45 -40.89 28.68
CA SER A 916 -18.08 -39.60 28.11
C SER A 916 -17.53 -39.82 26.68
N ALA A 917 -18.03 -39.05 25.72
CA ALA A 917 -17.30 -38.86 24.46
C ALA A 917 -15.88 -38.36 24.77
N PRO A 918 -14.85 -38.71 23.97
CA PRO A 918 -13.47 -38.31 24.25
C PRO A 918 -13.40 -36.80 24.38
N GLY A 919 -13.18 -36.31 25.61
CA GLY A 919 -13.14 -34.89 25.88
C GLY A 919 -12.01 -34.26 25.10
N GLN A 920 -12.26 -33.11 24.46
CA GLN A 920 -11.19 -32.27 23.90
C GLN A 920 -10.13 -32.08 24.99
N ARG A 921 -8.93 -32.64 24.73
CA ARG A 921 -7.77 -32.46 25.58
C ARG A 921 -7.45 -30.97 25.60
N LYS A 922 -7.30 -30.39 26.79
CA LYS A 922 -6.94 -28.99 26.97
C LYS A 922 -5.42 -28.90 26.94
N PRO A 923 -4.81 -28.20 25.97
CA PRO A 923 -3.36 -28.10 25.89
C PRO A 923 -2.83 -27.15 26.97
N HIS A 924 -1.89 -27.66 27.76
CA HIS A 924 -1.10 -26.91 28.72
C HIS A 924 0.34 -26.85 28.19
N CYS A 925 0.63 -25.90 27.31
CA CYS A 925 1.87 -25.92 26.52
C CYS A 925 2.95 -24.98 27.06
N LEU A 926 4.19 -25.47 27.12
CA LEU A 926 5.37 -24.60 27.17
C LEU A 926 5.81 -24.27 25.74
N PHE A 927 5.81 -22.98 25.41
CA PHE A 927 6.34 -22.43 24.18
C PHE A 927 7.82 -22.05 24.40
N VAL A 928 8.71 -22.55 23.55
CA VAL A 928 10.15 -22.32 23.63
C VAL A 928 10.61 -21.50 22.44
N GLN A 929 11.21 -20.34 22.70
CA GLN A 929 11.62 -19.34 21.69
C GLN A 929 13.15 -19.37 21.45
N ASP A 930 13.58 -19.28 20.19
CA ASP A 930 14.96 -19.37 19.75
C ASP A 930 15.63 -17.99 19.61
N LEU A 931 15.88 -17.37 20.77
CA LEU A 931 16.64 -16.12 20.84
C LEU A 931 18.17 -16.33 20.66
N TYR A 932 18.60 -17.40 19.95
CA TYR A 932 20.02 -17.73 19.72
C TYR A 932 20.39 -17.76 18.23
N ASN A 933 19.62 -18.42 17.37
CA ASN A 933 20.07 -18.68 15.99
C ASN A 933 19.96 -17.49 15.03
N TYR A 934 19.27 -16.41 15.40
CA TYR A 934 19.16 -15.17 14.60
C TYR A 934 20.25 -14.13 14.89
N GLY A 935 21.00 -14.25 15.99
CA GLY A 935 22.11 -13.33 16.30
C GLY A 935 21.63 -11.93 16.72
N GLU A 936 21.97 -10.90 15.93
CA GLU A 936 21.53 -9.51 16.16
C GLU A 936 20.45 -9.06 15.14
N ASP A 937 19.85 -9.98 14.39
CA ASP A 937 18.74 -9.74 13.45
C ASP A 937 17.40 -9.62 14.22
N ILE A 938 17.03 -8.39 14.57
CA ILE A 938 15.86 -8.09 15.41
C ILE A 938 14.56 -8.47 14.71
N ASP A 939 14.41 -8.12 13.43
CA ASP A 939 13.24 -8.36 12.60
C ASP A 939 12.85 -9.85 12.57
N SER A 940 13.84 -10.75 12.60
CA SER A 940 13.59 -12.20 12.63
C SER A 940 13.13 -12.73 14.00
N TYR A 941 13.42 -12.03 15.11
CA TYR A 941 12.81 -12.32 16.42
C TYR A 941 11.35 -11.84 16.49
N GLU A 942 11.04 -10.71 15.84
CA GLU A 942 9.67 -10.18 15.76
C GLU A 942 8.77 -11.16 14.99
N LEU A 943 9.20 -11.64 13.81
CA LEU A 943 8.47 -12.64 13.03
C LEU A 943 8.26 -13.99 13.76
N GLU A 944 9.24 -14.44 14.56
CA GLU A 944 9.04 -15.60 15.44
C GLU A 944 7.96 -15.32 16.50
N THR A 945 7.99 -14.11 17.08
CA THR A 945 7.03 -13.68 18.11
C THR A 945 5.61 -13.56 17.54
N GLU A 946 5.45 -13.04 16.32
CA GLU A 946 4.17 -12.98 15.60
C GLU A 946 3.60 -14.38 15.34
N LEU A 947 4.42 -15.34 14.93
CA LEU A 947 3.98 -16.73 14.74
C LEU A 947 3.55 -17.37 16.07
N MET A 948 4.32 -17.15 17.13
CA MET A 948 4.00 -17.65 18.47
C MET A 948 2.70 -17.03 19.00
N ASP A 949 2.46 -15.76 18.74
CA ASP A 949 1.23 -15.04 19.10
C ASP A 949 0.00 -15.59 18.34
N ALA A 950 0.12 -15.83 17.03
CA ALA A 950 -0.94 -16.42 16.21
C ALA A 950 -1.30 -17.85 16.65
N VAL A 951 -0.29 -18.72 16.86
CA VAL A 951 -0.51 -20.09 17.37
C VAL A 951 -1.11 -20.06 18.78
N ALA A 952 -0.69 -19.12 19.63
CA ALA A 952 -1.22 -18.97 20.98
C ALA A 952 -2.66 -18.43 21.03
N TYR A 953 -3.03 -17.56 20.08
CA TYR A 953 -4.39 -17.08 19.89
C TYR A 953 -5.31 -18.22 19.48
N ASP A 954 -4.97 -18.96 18.42
CA ASP A 954 -5.76 -20.10 17.92
C ASP A 954 -5.95 -21.18 18.99
N LEU A 955 -4.91 -21.50 19.78
CA LEU A 955 -5.04 -22.43 20.91
C LEU A 955 -5.99 -21.91 22.00
N HIS A 956 -5.98 -20.61 22.32
CA HIS A 956 -6.91 -20.05 23.31
C HIS A 956 -8.35 -19.98 22.78
N VAL A 957 -8.54 -19.65 21.50
CA VAL A 957 -9.86 -19.60 20.84
C VAL A 957 -10.48 -20.99 20.80
N GLU A 958 -9.72 -22.01 20.39
CA GLU A 958 -10.22 -23.38 20.27
C GLU A 958 -10.36 -24.08 21.63
N PHE A 959 -9.48 -23.77 22.58
CA PHE A 959 -9.46 -24.34 23.93
C PHE A 959 -9.56 -23.26 25.00
N SER A 960 -10.80 -22.93 25.39
CA SER A 960 -11.15 -21.88 26.37
C SER A 960 -10.61 -22.05 27.81
N LYS A 961 -9.75 -23.04 28.05
CA LYS A 961 -8.97 -23.26 29.28
C LYS A 961 -7.57 -23.84 28.99
N ALA A 962 -7.02 -23.62 27.80
CA ALA A 962 -5.59 -23.85 27.57
C ALA A 962 -4.77 -22.98 28.54
N SER A 963 -3.56 -23.41 28.85
CA SER A 963 -2.60 -22.53 29.52
C SER A 963 -1.26 -22.56 28.82
N LEU A 964 -0.72 -21.37 28.53
CA LEU A 964 0.53 -21.23 27.79
C LEU A 964 1.60 -20.60 28.69
N GLY A 965 2.78 -21.20 28.71
CA GLY A 965 3.98 -20.63 29.34
C GLY A 965 5.03 -20.31 28.29
N LEU A 966 5.85 -19.30 28.54
CA LEU A 966 6.92 -18.87 27.62
C LEU A 966 8.31 -19.09 28.23
N TRP A 967 9.23 -19.65 27.45
CA TRP A 967 10.65 -19.74 27.81
C TRP A 967 11.54 -19.46 26.60
N GLY A 968 12.16 -18.28 26.58
CA GLY A 968 13.25 -18.00 25.64
C GLY A 968 14.57 -18.65 26.06
N TYR A 969 15.36 -19.10 25.09
CA TYR A 969 16.78 -19.43 25.29
C TYR A 969 17.67 -18.61 24.35
N GLY A 970 18.93 -18.40 24.71
CA GLY A 970 19.87 -17.60 23.92
C GLY A 970 20.13 -16.22 24.53
N TYR A 971 19.92 -15.15 23.77
CA TYR A 971 20.10 -13.75 24.15
C TYR A 971 18.88 -13.22 24.89
N THR A 972 18.65 -13.70 26.11
CA THR A 972 17.50 -13.31 26.95
C THR A 972 17.86 -13.31 28.43
N ASN A 973 17.00 -12.71 29.26
CA ASN A 973 17.08 -12.70 30.72
C ASN A 973 16.37 -13.89 31.39
N HIS A 974 15.70 -14.77 30.63
CA HIS A 974 15.09 -16.00 31.17
C HIS A 974 16.12 -16.86 31.92
N SER A 975 15.64 -17.59 32.94
CA SER A 975 16.42 -18.61 33.65
C SER A 975 16.94 -19.67 32.69
N LYS A 976 18.20 -20.11 32.85
CA LYS A 976 18.74 -21.26 32.10
C LYS A 976 18.08 -22.60 32.48
N ASP A 977 17.37 -22.64 33.60
CA ASP A 977 16.47 -23.73 33.99
C ASP A 977 15.03 -23.40 33.51
N PRO A 978 14.48 -24.14 32.52
CA PRO A 978 13.14 -23.91 31.97
C PRO A 978 12.02 -24.17 32.97
N SER A 979 12.26 -24.96 34.03
CA SER A 979 11.28 -25.28 35.08
C SER A 979 10.76 -24.01 35.79
N LYS A 980 11.55 -22.93 35.76
CA LYS A 980 11.18 -21.61 36.31
C LYS A 980 10.09 -20.89 35.49
N SER A 981 10.00 -21.12 34.18
CA SER A 981 8.92 -20.53 33.37
C SER A 981 7.54 -21.11 33.68
N LEU A 982 7.47 -22.31 34.27
CA LEU A 982 6.21 -22.93 34.68
C LEU A 982 5.53 -22.24 35.88
N GLU A 983 6.21 -21.31 36.54
CA GLU A 983 5.60 -20.41 37.53
C GLU A 983 4.73 -19.32 36.84
N ASN A 984 4.85 -19.16 35.51
CA ASN A 984 4.18 -18.14 34.69
C ASN A 984 3.25 -18.73 33.62
N MET A 985 2.61 -19.87 33.87
CA MET A 985 1.56 -20.40 32.97
C MET A 985 0.35 -19.44 32.95
N ARG A 986 0.00 -18.91 31.78
CA ARG A 986 -1.13 -17.97 31.59
C ARG A 986 -2.36 -18.68 31.07
N GLN A 987 -3.52 -18.40 31.66
CA GLN A 987 -4.83 -18.91 31.21
C GLN A 987 -5.60 -17.89 30.36
N LYS A 988 -5.06 -16.67 30.20
CA LYS A 988 -5.60 -15.62 29.33
C LYS A 988 -4.59 -15.30 28.25
N TYR A 989 -5.06 -15.27 27.01
CA TYR A 989 -4.26 -14.89 25.85
C TYR A 989 -3.58 -13.52 26.03
N GLY A 990 -4.29 -12.49 26.52
CA GLY A 990 -3.70 -11.16 26.73
C GLY A 990 -2.54 -11.12 27.73
N GLU A 991 -2.53 -12.00 28.74
CA GLU A 991 -1.41 -12.13 29.68
C GLU A 991 -0.21 -12.83 29.00
N PHE A 992 -0.46 -13.86 28.19
CA PHE A 992 0.59 -14.54 27.41
C PHE A 992 1.18 -13.63 26.33
N LYS A 993 0.35 -12.85 25.62
CA LYS A 993 0.77 -11.83 24.67
C LYS A 993 1.61 -10.73 25.33
N SER A 994 1.30 -10.41 26.59
CA SER A 994 2.13 -9.48 27.40
C SER A 994 3.48 -10.09 27.75
N ASP A 995 3.56 -11.39 28.08
CA ASP A 995 4.84 -12.07 28.28
C ASP A 995 5.67 -12.15 26.98
N LEU A 996 5.03 -12.40 25.83
CA LEU A 996 5.68 -12.37 24.51
C LEU A 996 6.24 -10.97 24.20
N ALA A 997 5.43 -9.92 24.34
CA ALA A 997 5.86 -8.54 24.08
C ALA A 997 6.93 -8.03 25.08
N ALA A 998 6.98 -8.62 26.28
CA ALA A 998 8.03 -8.34 27.26
C ALA A 998 9.31 -9.16 27.03
N ASN A 999 9.26 -10.23 26.22
CA ASN A 999 10.43 -11.01 25.85
C ASN A 999 11.14 -10.35 24.66
N GLY A 1000 12.41 -10.05 24.82
CA GLY A 1000 13.17 -9.31 23.81
C GLY A 1000 14.66 -9.63 23.88
N PHE A 1001 15.40 -9.17 22.86
CA PHE A 1001 16.83 -9.41 22.75
C PHE A 1001 17.61 -8.76 23.92
N VAL A 1002 18.24 -9.59 24.76
CA VAL A 1002 19.13 -9.16 25.84
C VAL A 1002 20.54 -9.67 25.59
N LYS A 1003 21.45 -8.74 25.27
CA LYS A 1003 22.86 -9.05 25.00
C LYS A 1003 23.61 -9.48 26.26
N ILE A 1004 23.73 -10.79 26.45
CA ILE A 1004 24.47 -11.42 27.56
C ILE A 1004 25.76 -12.10 27.09
N ASN A 1005 26.75 -12.23 28.00
CA ASN A 1005 28.09 -12.75 27.68
C ASN A 1005 28.16 -14.28 27.49
N ASP A 1006 27.16 -15.01 27.97
CA ASP A 1006 27.11 -16.49 27.95
C ASP A 1006 25.68 -16.94 27.63
N PRO A 1007 25.18 -16.71 26.40
CA PRO A 1007 23.85 -17.12 25.97
C PRO A 1007 23.71 -18.65 25.95
N LEU A 1008 22.53 -19.16 26.31
CA LEU A 1008 22.27 -20.60 26.24
C LEU A 1008 22.16 -21.03 24.77
N THR A 1009 23.02 -21.95 24.33
CA THR A 1009 22.99 -22.46 22.94
C THR A 1009 21.81 -23.42 22.74
N THR A 1010 21.34 -23.62 21.50
CA THR A 1010 20.30 -24.62 21.18
C THR A 1010 20.59 -26.02 21.73
N LYS A 1011 21.86 -26.45 21.71
CA LYS A 1011 22.25 -27.72 22.34
C LYS A 1011 21.97 -27.70 23.85
N GLY A 1012 22.42 -26.66 24.54
CA GLY A 1012 22.21 -26.50 25.98
C GLY A 1012 20.73 -26.33 26.35
N ALA A 1013 19.93 -25.73 25.47
CA ALA A 1013 18.49 -25.62 25.64
C ALA A 1013 17.78 -26.97 25.57
N ILE A 1014 18.13 -27.82 24.58
CA ILE A 1014 17.60 -29.19 24.50
C ILE A 1014 18.08 -30.04 25.70
N GLU A 1015 19.35 -29.91 26.11
CA GLU A 1015 19.85 -30.60 27.32
C GLU A 1015 19.11 -30.15 28.59
N ALA A 1016 18.76 -28.88 28.72
CA ALA A 1016 17.97 -28.34 29.83
C ALA A 1016 16.50 -28.82 29.79
N LEU A 1017 15.86 -28.83 28.62
CA LEU A 1017 14.50 -29.36 28.43
C LEU A 1017 14.43 -30.87 28.71
N ASN A 1018 15.45 -31.64 28.33
CA ASN A 1018 15.50 -33.08 28.60
C ASN A 1018 15.67 -33.41 30.09
N ALA A 1019 16.31 -32.51 30.85
CA ALA A 1019 16.52 -32.62 32.29
C ALA A 1019 15.43 -31.94 33.14
N MET A 1020 14.50 -31.23 32.50
CA MET A 1020 13.43 -30.47 33.13
C MET A 1020 12.50 -31.38 33.95
N GLN A 1021 12.05 -30.89 35.11
CA GLN A 1021 11.14 -31.62 35.98
C GLN A 1021 9.90 -30.75 36.28
N ASP A 1022 8.73 -31.38 36.24
CA ASP A 1022 7.47 -30.74 36.61
C ASP A 1022 6.65 -31.66 37.50
N SER A 1023 6.91 -31.60 38.81
CA SER A 1023 6.21 -32.43 39.82
C SER A 1023 4.70 -32.26 39.84
N ASP A 1024 4.23 -31.13 39.32
CA ASP A 1024 2.86 -30.65 39.45
C ASP A 1024 2.05 -30.89 38.16
N ASN A 1025 2.68 -31.46 37.11
CA ASN A 1025 2.09 -31.70 35.78
C ASN A 1025 1.36 -30.46 35.21
N ARG A 1026 1.99 -29.29 35.33
CA ARG A 1026 1.51 -27.99 34.82
C ARG A 1026 1.58 -27.88 33.31
N ILE A 1027 2.41 -28.70 32.65
CA ILE A 1027 2.46 -28.81 31.18
C ILE A 1027 2.24 -30.24 30.69
N ASP A 1028 1.55 -30.34 29.56
CA ASP A 1028 1.30 -31.59 28.84
C ASP A 1028 1.62 -31.50 27.34
N CYS A 1029 2.08 -30.34 26.87
CA CYS A 1029 2.64 -30.14 25.54
C CYS A 1029 3.90 -29.25 25.57
N LEU A 1030 4.79 -29.48 24.60
CA LEU A 1030 6.01 -28.70 24.40
C LEU A 1030 6.10 -28.27 22.94
N VAL A 1031 6.18 -26.97 22.69
CA VAL A 1031 6.28 -26.38 21.34
C VAL A 1031 7.64 -25.69 21.22
N PHE A 1032 8.53 -26.28 20.43
CA PHE A 1032 9.92 -25.83 20.27
C PHE A 1032 10.10 -25.12 18.94
N PHE A 1033 10.11 -23.79 18.97
CA PHE A 1033 10.41 -22.96 17.82
C PHE A 1033 11.93 -22.86 17.65
N SER A 1034 12.44 -23.02 16.42
CA SER A 1034 13.87 -22.79 16.14
C SER A 1034 14.20 -22.62 14.66
N ALA A 1035 15.15 -21.73 14.38
CA ALA A 1035 15.73 -21.51 13.05
C ALA A 1035 16.99 -22.36 12.78
N VAL A 1036 17.32 -23.33 13.65
CA VAL A 1036 18.61 -24.05 13.59
C VAL A 1036 18.78 -24.87 12.30
N LYS A 1037 19.68 -24.40 11.41
CA LYS A 1037 19.96 -25.08 10.12
C LYS A 1037 20.97 -26.24 10.23
N LYS A 1038 21.70 -26.36 11.35
CA LYS A 1038 22.78 -27.35 11.55
C LYS A 1038 22.49 -28.30 12.72
N MET A 1039 21.74 -29.37 12.45
CA MET A 1039 21.36 -30.36 13.48
C MET A 1039 22.49 -31.33 13.91
N LYS A 1040 23.62 -31.38 13.21
CA LYS A 1040 24.67 -32.39 13.47
C LYS A 1040 25.33 -32.19 14.84
N GLY A 1041 25.04 -33.09 15.78
CA GLY A 1041 25.58 -33.07 17.14
C GLY A 1041 24.66 -32.44 18.19
N LEU A 1042 23.43 -32.08 17.81
CA LEU A 1042 22.35 -31.79 18.77
C LEU A 1042 21.76 -33.11 19.29
N PRO A 1043 21.36 -33.19 20.57
CA PRO A 1043 20.53 -34.28 21.09
C PRO A 1043 19.08 -34.17 20.57
N THR A 1044 18.33 -35.25 20.69
CA THR A 1044 16.87 -35.25 20.49
C THR A 1044 16.16 -34.60 21.67
N ILE A 1045 14.99 -34.01 21.44
CA ILE A 1045 14.08 -33.47 22.45
C ILE A 1045 13.24 -34.65 22.98
N GLU A 1046 13.68 -35.18 24.11
CA GLU A 1046 13.08 -36.31 24.82
C GLU A 1046 13.07 -35.99 26.33
N PRO A 1047 12.09 -35.21 26.82
CA PRO A 1047 11.97 -34.89 28.24
C PRO A 1047 11.60 -36.11 29.09
N LEU A 1048 12.62 -36.74 29.67
CA LEU A 1048 12.49 -38.03 30.38
C LEU A 1048 11.70 -37.97 31.69
N TYR A 1049 11.41 -36.76 32.19
CA TYR A 1049 10.76 -36.52 33.48
C TYR A 1049 9.45 -35.71 33.35
N LEU A 1050 8.88 -35.58 32.15
CA LEU A 1050 7.62 -34.87 31.89
C LEU A 1050 6.61 -35.82 31.21
N ASP A 1051 5.34 -35.82 31.63
CA ASP A 1051 4.25 -36.59 30.99
C ASP A 1051 3.64 -35.83 29.81
N LEU A 1052 4.44 -35.59 28.77
CA LEU A 1052 4.01 -34.86 27.59
C LEU A 1052 3.16 -35.73 26.65
N ALA A 1053 2.07 -35.15 26.16
CA ALA A 1053 1.22 -35.77 25.15
C ALA A 1053 1.60 -35.39 23.73
N SER A 1054 2.04 -34.15 23.49
CA SER A 1054 2.59 -33.71 22.21
C SER A 1054 3.89 -32.95 22.41
N ILE A 1055 4.85 -33.24 21.53
CA ILE A 1055 6.10 -32.47 21.36
C ILE A 1055 6.09 -32.03 19.91
N VAL A 1056 6.11 -30.72 19.67
CA VAL A 1056 6.02 -30.12 18.33
C VAL A 1056 7.25 -29.27 18.11
N ALA A 1057 8.07 -29.61 17.11
CA ALA A 1057 9.17 -28.75 16.67
C ALA A 1057 8.73 -27.89 15.48
N VAL A 1058 8.76 -26.57 15.64
CA VAL A 1058 8.41 -25.59 14.60
C VAL A 1058 9.70 -25.04 14.01
N GLY A 1059 9.99 -25.45 12.78
CA GLY A 1059 11.21 -25.11 12.08
C GLY A 1059 11.06 -23.82 11.27
N LEU A 1060 11.63 -22.74 11.79
CA LEU A 1060 11.52 -21.39 11.24
C LEU A 1060 12.39 -21.20 9.99
N ASP A 1061 11.90 -20.40 9.04
CA ASP A 1061 12.54 -20.18 7.72
C ASP A 1061 12.87 -21.52 7.02
N LYS A 1062 11.87 -22.39 6.94
CA LYS A 1062 11.94 -23.73 6.32
C LYS A 1062 13.01 -24.64 6.95
N ALA A 1063 13.36 -24.43 8.22
CA ALA A 1063 14.22 -25.36 8.95
C ALA A 1063 13.49 -26.71 9.11
N ASN A 1064 14.17 -27.83 8.82
CA ASN A 1064 13.58 -29.15 9.00
C ASN A 1064 14.05 -29.73 10.34
N LEU A 1065 13.23 -29.61 11.38
CA LEU A 1065 13.55 -30.08 12.74
C LEU A 1065 13.16 -31.54 13.02
N ARG A 1066 12.71 -32.30 12.01
CA ARG A 1066 12.16 -33.66 12.21
C ARG A 1066 13.12 -34.62 12.93
N ALA A 1067 14.42 -34.45 12.75
CA ALA A 1067 15.43 -35.28 13.39
C ALA A 1067 15.61 -35.00 14.90
N LEU A 1068 15.11 -33.87 15.42
CA LEU A 1068 15.17 -33.53 16.84
C LEU A 1068 14.00 -34.12 17.64
N VAL A 1069 12.86 -34.39 17.00
CA VAL A 1069 11.63 -34.85 17.67
C VAL A 1069 11.19 -36.22 17.12
N PRO A 1070 11.90 -37.32 17.45
CA PRO A 1070 11.58 -38.64 16.91
C PRO A 1070 10.19 -39.14 17.33
N ASN A 1071 9.78 -38.83 18.56
CA ASN A 1071 8.49 -39.21 19.16
C ASN A 1071 7.46 -38.05 19.17
N GLY A 1072 7.69 -37.00 18.36
CA GLY A 1072 6.83 -35.82 18.27
C GLY A 1072 6.38 -35.54 16.84
N ALA A 1073 5.84 -34.34 16.60
CA ALA A 1073 5.56 -33.79 15.28
C ALA A 1073 6.59 -32.70 14.92
N ALA A 1074 6.84 -32.49 13.63
CA ALA A 1074 7.66 -31.38 13.16
C ALA A 1074 6.96 -30.66 12.00
N VAL A 1075 6.78 -29.36 12.14
CA VAL A 1075 6.19 -28.47 11.13
C VAL A 1075 7.29 -27.52 10.67
N SER A 1076 7.39 -27.25 9.36
CA SER A 1076 8.43 -26.40 8.78
C SER A 1076 7.76 -25.23 8.09
N VAL A 1077 8.00 -24.02 8.58
CA VAL A 1077 7.25 -22.82 8.18
C VAL A 1077 8.13 -21.83 7.43
N PRO A 1078 7.62 -21.14 6.39
CA PRO A 1078 8.33 -20.06 5.71
C PRO A 1078 8.66 -18.87 6.66
N LYS A 1079 9.49 -17.91 6.20
CA LYS A 1079 9.81 -16.70 6.98
C LYS A 1079 8.58 -15.80 7.20
N HIS A 1080 7.70 -15.73 6.21
CA HIS A 1080 6.37 -15.13 6.31
C HIS A 1080 5.37 -16.28 6.29
N PHE A 1081 4.73 -16.53 7.44
CA PHE A 1081 3.81 -17.64 7.65
C PHE A 1081 2.37 -17.23 7.29
N LEU A 1082 1.57 -18.21 6.88
CA LEU A 1082 0.14 -18.03 6.58
C LEU A 1082 -0.73 -18.66 7.69
N ASP A 1083 -2.02 -18.31 7.74
CA ASP A 1083 -2.99 -18.97 8.63
C ASP A 1083 -3.01 -20.50 8.49
N GLY A 1084 -2.66 -21.02 7.30
CA GLY A 1084 -2.48 -22.44 7.06
C GLY A 1084 -1.33 -23.06 7.86
N ASP A 1085 -0.19 -22.36 7.95
CA ASP A 1085 0.97 -22.79 8.74
C ASP A 1085 0.65 -22.77 10.25
N VAL A 1086 -0.03 -21.72 10.72
CA VAL A 1086 -0.52 -21.60 12.10
C VAL A 1086 -1.43 -22.78 12.43
N LYS A 1087 -2.40 -23.06 11.56
CA LYS A 1087 -3.35 -24.17 11.69
C LYS A 1087 -2.67 -25.54 11.68
N ASP A 1088 -1.61 -25.72 10.89
CA ASP A 1088 -0.85 -26.98 10.86
C ASP A 1088 -0.04 -27.18 12.15
N ILE A 1089 0.55 -26.12 12.74
CA ILE A 1089 1.15 -26.18 14.08
C ILE A 1089 0.09 -26.51 15.14
N VAL A 1090 -1.02 -25.80 15.13
CA VAL A 1090 -2.14 -25.98 16.07
C VAL A 1090 -2.71 -27.41 15.97
N ASN A 1091 -2.83 -27.97 14.77
CA ASN A 1091 -3.22 -29.37 14.58
C ASN A 1091 -2.15 -30.36 15.07
N ALA A 1092 -0.87 -30.09 14.83
CA ALA A 1092 0.24 -30.91 15.34
C ALA A 1092 0.31 -30.93 16.88
N ILE A 1093 -0.18 -29.89 17.56
CA ILE A 1093 -0.32 -29.85 19.03
C ILE A 1093 -1.47 -30.74 19.52
N LYS A 1094 -2.59 -30.81 18.77
CA LYS A 1094 -3.79 -31.61 19.12
C LYS A 1094 -3.60 -33.11 18.95
N PHE A 1095 -3.01 -33.52 17.82
CA PHE A 1095 -2.97 -34.92 17.42
C PHE A 1095 -1.65 -35.56 17.86
N ARG A 1096 -1.73 -36.62 18.67
CA ARG A 1096 -0.60 -37.55 18.81
C ARG A 1096 -0.34 -38.22 17.45
N PRO A 1097 0.91 -38.25 16.95
CA PRO A 1097 1.28 -39.08 15.81
C PRO A 1097 1.24 -40.58 16.14
#